data_AF-A0A5P1MRV4-F1
#
_entry.id   AF-A0A5P1MRV4-F1
#
_cell.length_a   1.000
_cell.length_b   1.000
_cell.length_c   1.000
_cell.angle_alpha   90.00
_cell.angle_beta   90.00
_cell.angle_gamma   90.00
#
_symmetry.space_group_name_H-M   'P 1'
#
loop_
_entity.id
_entity.type
_entity.pdbx_description
1 polymer ?
#
loop_
_entity_poly.entity_id
_entity_poly.type
_entity_poly.pdbx_seq_one_letter_code
_entity_poly.pdbx_strand_id
1 'polypeptide(L)'
;MGADKTNNIMTLSSGVSQSLLADVQYFELYSSLALNRKLKNIVLPGFYCGFEPVPGTGLSVRITSENSEGKGAASVDVNNVQISVQQIEDVTVSVKAGATNIIVLEANFEHGVKTTQVDSASSVSAARIYARTDNTIGQNQIELCRVIVPSGATAVTKEMIVLKYRVNRAVGVEFSNEISSTEERKAATPKAVKAAYDLANGKYTAQDATTTQKGIVQLSSDTNSTSETLAATPKAVKAAYDLAAGKAPSNHTHPWNQITGVPTASLTAKGITQLSSATNSTSEVLAATPKAVKAAYDLANGKYTAQDATTTQKGIVQLSSDTNSTSETLAATPKAVKAAYDLAAGKAPSNHTHPWNQITGVPTASLTAKGITQLSSATNSTSEVLAATPKAVKAAYDLANGKYTAQDATTTQKGIVQLSSDTNSTSETLAATPKAVKAAYDLAAGKAPSNHTHPWNQITGVPTASLTAKGITQLSSATNSTSEVLAATPKAVKAAYDLANGKYTAQDATTTQKGIVQLSSDTNSTSETLAATPKAVKAAYDLAAGKAPSNHTHPWNQITGVPTASLTAKGITQLSSATNSTSEVLAATPKAVKAAYDLANGKQPADATLTALAGLATAADRLPYFTGADRAALTTLTAIGRAIIAKGSIKDVLNYLGLGEGSALPVGVPVPWPTATPPAGWLKCDGRAFTKEQYPVLARVYPTLRLPDLRGEFIRGWDDGRKVDTGRKLLSAQGATLLRTAMLDYYNQDTTGTSGIVGMGFNNEDSITDLREGSFKMPDGTTFSDPVIAMSDNGMQATILTSIRSGYAKGITVRPRSIALNYIVRAV
;
A
#
# COMPACT_ATOMS: atom_id res chain seq x y z
N MET A 1 -38.50 -19.46 -17.16
CA MET A 1 -37.11 -19.15 -16.75
C MET A 1 -36.73 -17.81 -17.35
N GLY A 2 -36.66 -16.75 -16.55
CA GLY A 2 -36.17 -15.45 -16.98
C GLY A 2 -34.67 -15.38 -16.71
N ALA A 3 -33.87 -15.28 -17.76
CA ALA A 3 -32.48 -14.88 -17.63
C ALA A 3 -32.45 -13.40 -17.28
N ASP A 4 -31.94 -13.04 -16.10
CA ASP A 4 -31.48 -11.67 -15.88
C ASP A 4 -30.21 -11.46 -16.71
N LYS A 5 -30.40 -10.88 -17.90
CA LYS A 5 -29.34 -10.58 -18.87
C LYS A 5 -28.36 -9.51 -18.37
N THR A 6 -28.57 -8.96 -17.18
CA THR A 6 -27.77 -7.82 -16.68
C THR A 6 -26.57 -8.25 -15.84
N ASN A 7 -26.54 -9.49 -15.29
CA ASN A 7 -25.49 -9.90 -14.34
C ASN A 7 -24.79 -11.26 -14.61
N ASN A 8 -25.15 -12.02 -15.65
CA ASN A 8 -24.46 -13.28 -16.00
C ASN A 8 -24.35 -14.34 -14.87
N ILE A 9 -25.19 -14.31 -13.84
CA ILE A 9 -25.24 -15.34 -12.78
C ILE A 9 -26.45 -16.24 -13.04
N MET A 10 -26.20 -17.52 -13.38
CA MET A 10 -27.26 -18.55 -13.42
C MET A 10 -27.40 -19.19 -12.04
N THR A 11 -28.50 -18.88 -11.35
CA THR A 11 -28.88 -19.55 -10.10
C THR A 11 -29.60 -20.87 -10.36
N LEU A 12 -29.35 -21.83 -9.46
CA LEU A 12 -29.88 -23.20 -9.41
C LEU A 12 -31.38 -23.26 -9.74
N SER A 13 -31.80 -24.23 -10.57
CA SER A 13 -33.21 -24.48 -10.83
C SER A 13 -33.91 -24.84 -9.52
N SER A 14 -34.95 -24.09 -9.16
CA SER A 14 -35.70 -24.15 -7.90
C SER A 14 -36.45 -25.46 -7.60
N GLY A 15 -36.11 -26.58 -8.25
CA GLY A 15 -36.85 -27.85 -8.20
C GLY A 15 -36.01 -29.09 -7.86
N VAL A 16 -34.70 -28.97 -7.63
CA VAL A 16 -33.83 -30.12 -7.28
C VAL A 16 -33.41 -30.00 -5.81
N SER A 17 -34.00 -30.81 -4.93
CA SER A 17 -33.52 -30.95 -3.54
C SER A 17 -32.44 -32.03 -3.48
N GLN A 18 -31.24 -31.69 -3.01
CA GLN A 18 -30.16 -32.64 -2.75
C GLN A 18 -29.60 -32.43 -1.36
N SER A 19 -29.25 -33.52 -0.68
CA SER A 19 -28.68 -33.48 0.68
C SER A 19 -27.28 -32.85 0.72
N LEU A 20 -26.63 -32.68 -0.44
CA LEU A 20 -25.33 -32.04 -0.62
C LEU A 20 -25.42 -31.00 -1.76
N LEU A 21 -24.85 -29.82 -1.54
CA LEU A 21 -24.68 -28.79 -2.55
C LEU A 21 -23.18 -28.55 -2.79
N ALA A 22 -22.75 -28.76 -4.02
CA ALA A 22 -21.41 -28.43 -4.47
C ALA A 22 -21.43 -27.09 -5.24
N ASP A 23 -20.43 -26.25 -5.02
CA ASP A 23 -20.27 -24.98 -5.74
C ASP A 23 -19.69 -25.23 -7.14
N VAL A 24 -20.53 -25.70 -8.06
CA VAL A 24 -20.15 -26.06 -9.43
C VAL A 24 -21.04 -25.36 -10.45
N GLN A 25 -20.45 -24.53 -11.31
CA GLN A 25 -21.18 -23.80 -12.36
C GLN A 25 -21.09 -24.52 -13.72
N TYR A 26 -22.26 -24.77 -14.32
CA TYR A 26 -22.44 -25.57 -15.54
C TYR A 26 -21.82 -24.97 -16.83
N PHE A 27 -21.60 -23.64 -16.91
CA PHE A 27 -21.19 -22.95 -18.14
C PHE A 27 -20.10 -21.87 -17.99
N GLU A 28 -19.35 -21.84 -16.88
CA GLU A 28 -18.34 -20.79 -16.69
C GLU A 28 -17.07 -21.03 -17.53
N LEU A 29 -16.91 -20.24 -18.61
CA LEU A 29 -15.63 -19.99 -19.28
C LEU A 29 -14.93 -18.83 -18.55
N TYR A 30 -13.99 -19.15 -17.66
CA TYR A 30 -13.01 -18.25 -17.03
C TYR A 30 -13.47 -16.81 -16.68
N SER A 31 -13.92 -16.59 -15.44
CA SER A 31 -13.05 -15.82 -14.51
C SER A 31 -13.14 -16.20 -13.02
N SER A 32 -13.46 -17.46 -12.69
CA SER A 32 -13.18 -18.05 -11.37
C SER A 32 -11.83 -18.79 -11.34
N LEU A 33 -11.27 -19.07 -12.51
CA LEU A 33 -9.96 -19.73 -12.68
C LEU A 33 -8.75 -18.87 -12.25
N ALA A 34 -8.96 -17.57 -11.99
CA ALA A 34 -7.97 -16.71 -11.32
C ALA A 34 -8.07 -16.80 -9.79
N LEU A 35 -9.25 -17.07 -9.24
CA LEU A 35 -9.49 -17.12 -7.79
C LEU A 35 -9.27 -18.54 -7.23
N ASN A 36 -9.81 -19.57 -7.88
CA ASN A 36 -9.78 -20.94 -7.37
C ASN A 36 -8.45 -21.69 -7.68
N ARG A 37 -7.65 -21.27 -8.68
CA ARG A 37 -6.25 -21.74 -8.83
C ARG A 37 -5.33 -21.28 -7.70
N LYS A 38 -5.66 -20.14 -7.06
CA LYS A 38 -4.94 -19.67 -5.87
C LYS A 38 -5.39 -20.37 -4.60
N LEU A 39 -6.60 -20.94 -4.55
CA LEU A 39 -7.12 -21.58 -3.34
C LEU A 39 -6.69 -23.04 -3.17
N LYS A 40 -6.23 -23.72 -4.23
CA LYS A 40 -5.57 -25.03 -4.12
C LYS A 40 -4.36 -24.90 -3.19
N ASN A 41 -4.33 -25.68 -2.11
CA ASN A 41 -3.42 -25.60 -0.95
C ASN A 41 -3.70 -24.50 0.09
N ILE A 42 -4.59 -23.53 -0.16
CA ILE A 42 -4.97 -22.51 0.83
C ILE A 42 -6.15 -23.00 1.68
N VAL A 43 -7.23 -23.45 1.05
CA VAL A 43 -8.40 -23.99 1.75
C VAL A 43 -8.16 -25.45 2.06
N LEU A 44 -8.38 -25.83 3.31
CA LEU A 44 -8.21 -27.20 3.76
C LEU A 44 -9.49 -28.03 3.59
N PRO A 45 -9.37 -29.37 3.59
CA PRO A 45 -10.51 -30.27 3.77
C PRO A 45 -11.35 -29.80 4.97
N GLY A 46 -12.66 -29.65 4.77
CA GLY A 46 -13.52 -28.99 5.75
C GLY A 46 -13.96 -29.88 6.90
N PHE A 47 -14.99 -29.45 7.62
CA PHE A 47 -15.54 -30.13 8.79
C PHE A 47 -16.93 -30.73 8.49
N TYR A 48 -17.08 -32.04 8.66
CA TYR A 48 -18.37 -32.74 8.51
C TYR A 48 -18.97 -33.16 9.84
N CYS A 49 -20.23 -32.83 10.06
CA CYS A 49 -20.86 -32.92 11.37
C CYS A 49 -21.43 -34.32 11.63
N GLY A 50 -21.21 -34.82 12.85
CA GLY A 50 -21.90 -35.98 13.47
C GLY A 50 -21.93 -37.29 12.69
N PHE A 51 -21.38 -38.35 13.28
CA PHE A 51 -21.43 -39.71 12.73
C PHE A 51 -22.14 -40.61 13.73
N GLU A 52 -23.38 -40.95 13.42
CA GLU A 52 -24.24 -41.69 14.34
C GLU A 52 -24.77 -42.97 13.68
N PRO A 53 -24.86 -44.09 14.42
CA PRO A 53 -25.65 -45.21 13.96
C PRO A 53 -27.10 -44.80 13.73
N VAL A 54 -27.73 -45.32 12.67
CA VAL A 54 -29.17 -45.12 12.47
C VAL A 54 -29.93 -45.94 13.52
N PRO A 55 -30.83 -45.35 14.31
CA PRO A 55 -31.63 -46.09 15.29
C PRO A 55 -32.56 -47.11 14.60
N GLY A 56 -32.48 -48.39 15.00
CA GLY A 56 -33.24 -49.50 14.42
C GLY A 56 -32.34 -50.58 13.79
N THR A 57 -32.87 -51.78 13.54
CA THR A 57 -32.10 -52.92 13.00
C THR A 57 -31.65 -52.63 11.57
N GLY A 58 -30.39 -52.23 11.39
CA GLY A 58 -29.82 -51.99 10.06
C GLY A 58 -28.33 -51.62 10.09
N LEU A 59 -27.59 -52.04 9.06
CA LEU A 59 -26.19 -51.70 8.86
C LEU A 59 -26.05 -50.37 8.11
N SER A 60 -26.38 -49.26 8.78
CA SER A 60 -26.30 -47.92 8.21
C SER A 60 -25.73 -46.90 9.20
N VAL A 61 -25.03 -45.90 8.67
CA VAL A 61 -24.52 -44.75 9.41
C VAL A 61 -25.17 -43.48 8.87
N ARG A 62 -25.63 -42.62 9.77
CA ARG A 62 -26.15 -41.29 9.48
C ARG A 62 -25.03 -40.26 9.66
N ILE A 63 -24.81 -39.46 8.62
CA ILE A 63 -23.97 -38.28 8.64
C ILE A 63 -24.90 -37.08 8.81
N THR A 64 -24.82 -36.38 9.94
CA THR A 64 -25.77 -35.31 10.27
C THR A 64 -25.40 -34.01 9.56
N SER A 65 -26.38 -33.30 9.02
CA SER A 65 -26.20 -32.02 8.34
C SER A 65 -25.73 -30.89 9.26
N GLU A 66 -26.10 -30.92 10.54
CA GLU A 66 -25.80 -29.89 11.52
C GLU A 66 -25.58 -30.47 12.92
N ASN A 67 -24.60 -29.94 13.65
CA ASN A 67 -24.36 -30.24 15.07
C ASN A 67 -23.76 -29.00 15.79
N SER A 68 -23.23 -29.18 17.00
CA SER A 68 -22.56 -28.10 17.76
C SER A 68 -21.30 -27.53 17.10
N GLU A 69 -20.71 -28.21 16.11
CA GLU A 69 -19.56 -27.75 15.31
C GLU A 69 -20.00 -26.93 14.08
N GLY A 70 -21.31 -26.81 13.82
CA GLY A 70 -21.89 -26.05 12.70
C GLY A 70 -22.55 -26.97 11.65
N LYS A 71 -22.61 -26.50 10.40
CA LYS A 71 -23.11 -27.30 9.26
C LYS A 71 -21.96 -28.00 8.55
N GLY A 72 -22.16 -29.25 8.14
CA GLY A 72 -21.15 -30.03 7.44
C GLY A 72 -20.71 -29.34 6.15
N ALA A 73 -19.40 -29.12 5.98
CA ALA A 73 -18.83 -28.55 4.77
C ALA A 73 -17.44 -29.14 4.49
N ALA A 74 -17.07 -29.35 3.23
CA ALA A 74 -15.69 -29.66 2.83
C ALA A 74 -15.25 -28.90 1.59
N SER A 75 -13.94 -28.78 1.46
CA SER A 75 -13.28 -28.44 0.22
C SER A 75 -12.61 -29.70 -0.33
N VAL A 76 -13.03 -30.17 -1.51
CA VAL A 76 -12.55 -31.40 -2.18
C VAL A 76 -11.67 -31.03 -3.36
N ASP A 77 -10.46 -31.57 -3.42
CA ASP A 77 -9.56 -31.38 -4.56
C ASP A 77 -10.07 -32.20 -5.76
N VAL A 78 -10.27 -31.57 -6.92
CA VAL A 78 -10.68 -32.25 -8.15
C VAL A 78 -9.80 -31.76 -9.29
N ASN A 79 -8.86 -32.60 -9.75
CA ASN A 79 -7.86 -32.25 -10.76
C ASN A 79 -7.04 -30.98 -10.37
N ASN A 80 -7.25 -29.88 -11.11
CA ASN A 80 -6.57 -28.59 -10.91
C ASN A 80 -7.45 -27.54 -10.21
N VAL A 81 -8.61 -27.94 -9.69
CA VAL A 81 -9.54 -27.07 -8.96
C VAL A 81 -9.86 -27.66 -7.59
N GLN A 82 -10.46 -26.85 -6.73
CA GLN A 82 -10.96 -27.25 -5.43
C GLN A 82 -12.45 -26.90 -5.35
N ILE A 83 -13.30 -27.85 -4.99
CA ILE A 83 -14.77 -27.72 -4.97
C ILE A 83 -15.25 -27.66 -3.52
N SER A 84 -15.98 -26.60 -3.17
CA SER A 84 -16.65 -26.50 -1.88
C SER A 84 -17.97 -27.27 -1.91
N VAL A 85 -18.17 -28.18 -0.96
CA VAL A 85 -19.39 -28.96 -0.76
C VAL A 85 -19.98 -28.60 0.60
N GLN A 86 -21.25 -28.23 0.63
CA GLN A 86 -22.03 -27.99 1.82
C GLN A 86 -23.08 -29.10 1.98
N GLN A 87 -23.21 -29.63 3.18
CA GLN A 87 -24.28 -30.55 3.54
C GLN A 87 -25.52 -29.77 3.98
N ILE A 88 -26.66 -30.13 3.38
CA ILE A 88 -27.96 -29.47 3.60
C ILE A 88 -28.90 -30.34 4.42
N GLU A 89 -28.88 -31.65 4.18
CA GLU A 89 -29.71 -32.63 4.89
C GLU A 89 -28.88 -33.84 5.34
N ASP A 90 -29.42 -34.61 6.29
CA ASP A 90 -28.77 -35.82 6.79
C ASP A 90 -28.63 -36.87 5.69
N VAL A 91 -27.45 -37.49 5.60
CA VAL A 91 -27.19 -38.56 4.61
C VAL A 91 -27.07 -39.89 5.33
N THR A 92 -27.86 -40.87 4.92
CA THR A 92 -27.77 -42.25 5.44
C THR A 92 -27.01 -43.12 4.46
N VAL A 93 -25.98 -43.81 4.96
CA VAL A 93 -25.09 -44.65 4.15
C VAL A 93 -25.11 -46.08 4.67
N SER A 94 -25.40 -47.03 3.78
CA SER A 94 -25.35 -48.46 4.09
C SER A 94 -23.90 -48.97 4.12
N VAL A 95 -23.59 -49.85 5.07
CA VAL A 95 -22.27 -50.46 5.28
C VAL A 95 -22.37 -51.99 5.26
N LYS A 96 -21.28 -52.66 4.91
CA LYS A 96 -21.21 -54.12 4.77
C LYS A 96 -20.63 -54.77 6.04
N ALA A 97 -21.27 -55.85 6.52
CA ALA A 97 -20.74 -56.66 7.63
C ALA A 97 -19.48 -57.44 7.24
N GLY A 98 -18.62 -57.70 8.22
CA GLY A 98 -17.36 -58.42 8.03
C GLY A 98 -16.30 -57.63 7.25
N ALA A 99 -16.44 -56.31 7.15
CA ALA A 99 -15.55 -55.44 6.37
C ALA A 99 -15.27 -54.11 7.08
N THR A 100 -14.15 -53.49 6.71
CA THR A 100 -13.90 -52.07 7.01
C THR A 100 -14.54 -51.24 5.91
N ASN A 101 -15.55 -50.46 6.26
CA ASN A 101 -16.25 -49.58 5.33
C ASN A 101 -15.67 -48.18 5.46
N ILE A 102 -15.13 -47.63 4.40
CA ILE A 102 -14.63 -46.25 4.36
C ILE A 102 -15.77 -45.37 3.84
N ILE A 103 -16.22 -44.42 4.67
CA ILE A 103 -17.22 -43.44 4.27
C ILE A 103 -16.50 -42.28 3.61
N VAL A 104 -16.77 -42.07 2.32
CA VAL A 104 -16.11 -41.04 1.52
C VAL A 104 -17.12 -39.99 1.09
N LEU A 105 -16.68 -38.73 1.12
CA LEU A 105 -17.29 -37.65 0.37
C LEU A 105 -16.58 -37.55 -0.98
N GLU A 106 -17.35 -37.59 -2.06
CA GLU A 106 -16.86 -37.38 -3.42
C GLU A 106 -17.48 -36.13 -4.02
N ALA A 107 -16.71 -35.35 -4.76
CA ALA A 107 -17.18 -34.25 -5.58
C ALA A 107 -16.68 -34.40 -7.02
N ASN A 108 -17.51 -34.05 -8.01
CA ASN A 108 -17.14 -34.17 -9.43
C ASN A 108 -17.49 -32.92 -10.22
N PHE A 109 -16.65 -32.61 -11.20
CA PHE A 109 -16.89 -31.54 -12.17
C PHE A 109 -16.32 -31.92 -13.54
N GLU A 110 -17.09 -31.65 -14.59
CA GLU A 110 -16.65 -31.73 -15.97
C GLU A 110 -17.21 -30.54 -16.75
N HIS A 111 -16.34 -29.85 -17.49
CA HIS A 111 -16.70 -28.61 -18.19
C HIS A 111 -17.75 -28.87 -19.28
N GLY A 112 -18.86 -28.14 -19.23
CA GLY A 112 -19.96 -28.25 -20.20
C GLY A 112 -20.88 -29.46 -19.97
N VAL A 113 -20.67 -30.24 -18.90
CA VAL A 113 -21.51 -31.38 -18.54
C VAL A 113 -22.38 -31.01 -17.34
N LYS A 114 -23.69 -31.24 -17.47
CA LYS A 114 -24.64 -31.06 -16.36
C LYS A 114 -24.33 -32.09 -15.28
N THR A 115 -24.17 -31.65 -14.03
CA THR A 115 -24.16 -32.56 -12.88
C THR A 115 -25.59 -32.80 -12.37
N THR A 116 -25.77 -33.78 -11.47
CA THR A 116 -27.06 -34.05 -10.81
C THR A 116 -27.69 -32.81 -10.16
N GLN A 117 -26.89 -31.86 -9.69
CA GLN A 117 -27.37 -30.60 -9.07
C GLN A 117 -28.01 -29.63 -10.07
N VAL A 118 -27.75 -29.81 -11.37
CA VAL A 118 -28.30 -28.98 -12.46
C VAL A 118 -29.35 -29.76 -13.26
N ASP A 119 -29.19 -31.08 -13.36
CA ASP A 119 -30.11 -31.99 -14.05
C ASP A 119 -30.14 -33.34 -13.32
N SER A 120 -31.25 -33.68 -12.68
CA SER A 120 -31.39 -34.90 -11.87
C SER A 120 -31.26 -36.19 -12.69
N ALA A 121 -31.39 -36.13 -14.02
CA ALA A 121 -31.17 -37.26 -14.92
C ALA A 121 -29.69 -37.45 -15.32
N SER A 122 -28.80 -36.56 -14.89
CA SER A 122 -27.36 -36.68 -15.17
C SER A 122 -26.73 -37.91 -14.51
N SER A 123 -25.81 -38.56 -15.22
CA SER A 123 -24.97 -39.63 -14.69
C SER A 123 -23.81 -39.12 -13.81
N VAL A 124 -23.53 -37.81 -13.80
CA VAL A 124 -22.42 -37.20 -13.07
C VAL A 124 -22.93 -36.55 -11.78
N SER A 125 -22.62 -37.16 -10.63
CA SER A 125 -23.00 -36.62 -9.33
C SER A 125 -22.12 -35.43 -8.95
N ALA A 126 -22.73 -34.27 -8.63
CA ALA A 126 -21.99 -33.06 -8.21
C ALA A 126 -21.24 -33.30 -6.89
N ALA A 127 -21.93 -33.87 -5.91
CA ALA A 127 -21.36 -34.39 -4.69
C ALA A 127 -22.19 -35.56 -4.15
N ARG A 128 -21.52 -36.55 -3.52
CA ARG A 128 -22.17 -37.69 -2.87
C ARG A 128 -21.35 -38.22 -1.70
N ILE A 129 -22.03 -38.77 -0.70
CA ILE A 129 -21.40 -39.54 0.39
C ILE A 129 -21.81 -41.00 0.22
N TYR A 130 -20.85 -41.92 0.25
CA TYR A 130 -21.10 -43.36 0.14
C TYR A 130 -20.02 -44.20 0.84
N ALA A 131 -20.32 -45.48 1.07
CA ALA A 131 -19.39 -46.43 1.67
C ALA A 131 -18.62 -47.21 0.61
N ARG A 132 -17.34 -47.44 0.88
CA ARG A 132 -16.43 -48.26 0.08
C ARG A 132 -15.75 -49.30 0.96
N THR A 133 -15.23 -50.36 0.35
CA THR A 133 -14.54 -51.46 1.09
C THR A 133 -13.11 -51.69 0.61
N ASP A 134 -12.67 -50.95 -0.42
CA ASP A 134 -11.29 -50.90 -0.86
C ASP A 134 -10.51 -49.83 -0.09
N ASN A 135 -9.23 -50.09 0.21
CA ASN A 135 -8.40 -49.23 1.06
C ASN A 135 -7.82 -47.99 0.33
N THR A 136 -8.43 -47.57 -0.78
CA THR A 136 -7.91 -46.50 -1.65
C THR A 136 -8.89 -45.34 -1.73
N ILE A 137 -8.40 -44.12 -1.46
CA ILE A 137 -9.16 -42.88 -1.62
C ILE A 137 -8.85 -42.29 -3.00
N GLY A 138 -9.89 -41.97 -3.77
CA GLY A 138 -9.73 -41.31 -5.07
C GLY A 138 -9.24 -39.86 -4.94
N GLN A 139 -8.65 -39.32 -6.00
CA GLN A 139 -8.13 -37.94 -6.00
C GLN A 139 -9.22 -36.88 -5.74
N ASN A 140 -10.48 -37.21 -6.09
CA ASN A 140 -11.69 -36.40 -5.91
C ASN A 140 -12.50 -36.78 -4.65
N GLN A 141 -11.86 -37.41 -3.67
CA GLN A 141 -12.53 -37.97 -2.48
C GLN A 141 -11.83 -37.56 -1.18
N ILE A 142 -12.63 -37.41 -0.11
CA ILE A 142 -12.16 -37.20 1.26
C ILE A 142 -12.73 -38.29 2.15
N GLU A 143 -11.86 -38.84 3.00
CA GLU A 143 -12.26 -39.81 4.03
C GLU A 143 -12.93 -39.09 5.21
N LEU A 144 -14.21 -39.39 5.45
CA LEU A 144 -14.98 -38.81 6.57
C LEU A 144 -14.85 -39.66 7.84
N CYS A 145 -14.97 -40.99 7.71
CA CYS A 145 -14.75 -41.93 8.80
C CYS A 145 -14.60 -43.36 8.27
N ARG A 146 -14.16 -44.29 9.13
CA ARG A 146 -14.25 -45.73 8.87
C ARG A 146 -15.29 -46.36 9.77
N VAL A 147 -16.03 -47.33 9.25
CA VAL A 147 -16.99 -48.14 10.01
C VAL A 147 -16.54 -49.59 9.94
N ILE A 148 -15.95 -50.07 11.03
CA ILE A 148 -15.42 -51.43 11.15
C ILE A 148 -16.54 -52.31 11.66
N VAL A 149 -17.17 -53.08 10.76
CA VAL A 149 -18.34 -53.89 11.10
C VAL A 149 -17.91 -55.36 11.24
N PRO A 150 -18.00 -55.98 12.43
CA PRO A 150 -17.69 -57.39 12.62
C PRO A 150 -18.54 -58.32 11.75
N SER A 151 -18.05 -59.54 11.51
CA SER A 151 -18.85 -60.57 10.84
C SER A 151 -20.07 -60.92 11.71
N GLY A 152 -21.26 -60.94 11.10
CA GLY A 152 -22.51 -61.27 11.80
C GLY A 152 -23.20 -60.10 12.54
N ALA A 153 -22.66 -58.88 12.49
CA ALA A 153 -23.34 -57.72 13.06
C ALA A 153 -24.63 -57.37 12.29
N THR A 154 -25.71 -57.06 13.01
CA THR A 154 -27.03 -56.70 12.46
C THR A 154 -27.35 -55.21 12.58
N ALA A 155 -26.55 -54.46 13.34
CA ALA A 155 -26.64 -53.01 13.50
C ALA A 155 -25.25 -52.40 13.68
N VAL A 156 -25.08 -51.14 13.28
CA VAL A 156 -23.86 -50.37 13.59
C VAL A 156 -23.95 -49.88 15.03
N THR A 157 -22.87 -49.95 15.79
CA THR A 157 -22.76 -49.28 17.10
C THR A 157 -21.80 -48.10 17.03
N LYS A 158 -21.82 -47.23 18.04
CA LYS A 158 -20.98 -46.02 18.06
C LYS A 158 -19.49 -46.37 18.06
N GLU A 159 -19.11 -47.48 18.68
CA GLU A 159 -17.75 -48.01 18.77
C GLU A 159 -17.23 -48.55 17.43
N MET A 160 -18.13 -48.93 16.52
CA MET A 160 -17.75 -49.37 15.17
C MET A 160 -17.33 -48.20 14.28
N ILE A 161 -17.67 -46.96 14.64
CA ILE A 161 -17.34 -45.73 13.90
C ILE A 161 -16.01 -45.17 14.39
N VAL A 162 -14.99 -45.22 13.52
CA VAL A 162 -13.63 -44.77 13.79
C VAL A 162 -13.38 -43.43 13.08
N LEU A 163 -13.27 -42.37 13.88
CA LEU A 163 -13.12 -40.99 13.39
C LEU A 163 -11.66 -40.51 13.24
N LYS A 164 -10.67 -41.29 13.69
CA LYS A 164 -9.25 -40.85 13.66
C LYS A 164 -8.68 -40.62 12.25
N TYR A 165 -9.35 -41.15 11.22
CA TYR A 165 -9.00 -40.98 9.82
C TYR A 165 -9.75 -39.82 9.15
N ARG A 166 -10.66 -39.15 9.87
CA ARG A 166 -11.41 -37.97 9.41
C ARG A 166 -10.42 -36.86 9.09
N VAL A 167 -10.44 -36.35 7.86
CA VAL A 167 -9.64 -35.19 7.48
C VAL A 167 -10.42 -33.93 7.86
N ASN A 168 -10.20 -33.48 9.10
CA ASN A 168 -10.97 -32.41 9.72
C ASN A 168 -10.14 -31.14 9.85
N ARG A 169 -10.42 -30.10 9.05
CA ARG A 169 -9.78 -28.79 9.27
C ARG A 169 -10.74 -27.65 8.91
N ALA A 170 -10.53 -26.49 9.52
CA ALA A 170 -11.39 -25.33 9.27
C ALA A 170 -11.31 -24.89 7.80
N VAL A 171 -12.46 -24.59 7.20
CA VAL A 171 -12.55 -24.04 5.84
C VAL A 171 -12.15 -22.57 5.90
N GLY A 172 -10.94 -22.22 5.47
CA GLY A 172 -10.47 -20.84 5.36
C GLY A 172 -8.99 -20.61 5.70
N VAL A 173 -8.55 -19.37 5.55
CA VAL A 173 -7.23 -18.87 5.99
C VAL A 173 -7.22 -18.68 7.50
N GLU A 174 -6.16 -19.12 8.17
CA GLU A 174 -5.99 -18.91 9.61
C GLU A 174 -5.53 -17.45 9.84
N PHE A 175 -6.26 -16.68 10.63
CA PHE A 175 -5.86 -15.29 10.90
C PHE A 175 -4.77 -15.25 11.97
N SER A 176 -3.58 -14.74 11.61
CA SER A 176 -2.43 -14.62 12.50
C SER A 176 -2.09 -13.17 12.80
N ASN A 177 -1.65 -12.92 14.03
CA ASN A 177 -1.10 -11.63 14.45
C ASN A 177 0.41 -11.48 14.15
N GLU A 178 1.04 -12.51 13.59
CA GLU A 178 2.48 -12.53 13.28
C GLU A 178 2.79 -11.73 12.01
N ILE A 179 3.85 -10.92 12.06
CA ILE A 179 4.32 -10.09 10.93
C ILE A 179 5.43 -10.75 10.10
N SER A 180 5.89 -11.93 10.52
CA SER A 180 7.03 -12.65 9.94
C SER A 180 6.65 -14.03 9.38
N SER A 181 5.35 -14.35 9.34
CA SER A 181 4.88 -15.63 8.81
C SER A 181 5.15 -15.72 7.31
N THR A 182 5.78 -16.81 6.88
CA THR A 182 5.97 -17.16 5.46
C THR A 182 4.94 -18.18 4.98
N GLU A 183 3.98 -18.57 5.83
CA GLU A 183 2.94 -19.53 5.47
C GLU A 183 1.82 -18.86 4.67
N GLU A 184 1.65 -19.30 3.41
CA GLU A 184 0.62 -18.81 2.49
C GLU A 184 -0.83 -19.04 2.99
N ARG A 185 -0.98 -19.89 4.02
CA ARG A 185 -2.26 -20.29 4.61
C ARG A 185 -2.68 -19.44 5.82
N LYS A 186 -1.81 -18.53 6.28
CA LYS A 186 -2.06 -17.62 7.39
C LYS A 186 -2.26 -16.18 6.90
N ALA A 187 -3.49 -15.68 7.01
CA ALA A 187 -3.79 -14.29 6.67
C ALA A 187 -3.44 -13.37 7.84
N ALA A 188 -2.81 -12.23 7.56
CA ALA A 188 -2.52 -11.23 8.58
C ALA A 188 -3.83 -10.62 9.12
N THR A 189 -4.01 -10.57 10.43
CA THR A 189 -5.09 -9.79 11.05
C THR A 189 -4.87 -8.29 10.83
N PRO A 190 -5.89 -7.44 10.99
CA PRO A 190 -5.71 -5.99 11.02
C PRO A 190 -4.65 -5.54 12.04
N LYS A 191 -4.46 -6.30 13.13
CA LYS A 191 -3.41 -6.07 14.13
C LYS A 191 -2.01 -6.40 13.60
N ALA A 192 -1.82 -7.51 12.88
CA ALA A 192 -0.57 -7.82 12.18
C ALA A 192 -0.27 -6.81 11.09
N VAL A 193 -1.27 -6.42 10.29
CA VAL A 193 -1.12 -5.39 9.24
C VAL A 193 -0.75 -4.05 9.87
N LYS A 194 -1.40 -3.65 10.97
CA LYS A 194 -1.04 -2.44 11.71
C LYS A 194 0.37 -2.54 12.30
N ALA A 195 0.76 -3.68 12.88
CA ALA A 195 2.11 -3.88 13.42
C ALA A 195 3.19 -3.89 12.32
N ALA A 196 2.91 -4.45 11.14
CA ALA A 196 3.81 -4.41 9.98
C ALA A 196 3.88 -3.00 9.38
N TYR A 197 2.77 -2.28 9.32
CA TYR A 197 2.71 -0.86 8.95
C TYR A 197 3.51 -0.02 9.94
N ASP A 198 3.34 -0.22 11.25
CA ASP A 198 4.07 0.49 12.31
C ASP A 198 5.57 0.13 12.30
N LEU A 199 5.95 -1.11 11.93
CA LEU A 199 7.35 -1.51 11.76
C LEU A 199 7.98 -0.90 10.49
N ALA A 200 7.25 -0.87 9.37
CA ALA A 200 7.68 -0.28 8.11
C ALA A 200 7.76 1.25 8.21
N ASN A 201 6.80 1.87 8.89
CA ASN A 201 6.76 3.30 9.19
C ASN A 201 7.74 3.67 10.31
N GLY A 202 8.03 2.75 11.25
CA GLY A 202 9.03 2.90 12.31
C GLY A 202 10.48 2.91 11.81
N LYS A 203 10.75 2.42 10.59
CA LYS A 203 12.03 2.65 9.90
C LYS A 203 12.13 4.06 9.27
N TYR A 204 11.04 4.82 9.26
CA TYR A 204 10.96 6.19 8.72
C TYR A 204 10.23 7.19 9.63
N THR A 205 10.12 6.92 10.94
CA THR A 205 9.77 7.96 11.93
C THR A 205 10.96 8.16 12.83
N ALA A 206 11.83 9.12 12.46
CA ALA A 206 12.69 9.72 13.47
C ALA A 206 11.78 10.37 14.54
N GLN A 207 12.03 10.05 15.80
CA GLN A 207 11.30 10.60 16.95
C GLN A 207 11.33 12.13 16.92
N ASP A 208 10.34 12.79 17.54
CA ASP A 208 10.34 14.24 17.71
C ASP A 208 11.55 14.68 18.55
N ALA A 209 12.18 15.80 18.19
CA ALA A 209 13.33 16.30 18.95
C ALA A 209 12.88 16.85 20.31
N THR A 210 13.69 16.62 21.34
CA THR A 210 13.56 17.25 22.65
C THR A 210 14.83 18.06 22.96
N THR A 211 14.83 18.82 24.06
CA THR A 211 16.03 19.55 24.54
C THR A 211 17.20 18.63 24.92
N THR A 212 17.00 17.31 24.94
CA THR A 212 18.00 16.31 25.35
C THR A 212 18.24 15.19 24.34
N GLN A 213 17.45 15.10 23.26
CA GLN A 213 17.56 14.03 22.26
C GLN A 213 17.26 14.54 20.83
N LYS A 214 18.10 14.16 19.86
CA LYS A 214 17.98 14.58 18.45
C LYS A 214 16.80 13.87 17.76
N GLY A 215 16.00 14.62 17.00
CA GLY A 215 14.78 14.14 16.34
C GLY A 215 14.25 15.07 15.22
N ILE A 216 13.06 14.81 14.68
CA ILE A 216 12.37 15.68 13.70
C ILE A 216 11.71 16.85 14.44
N VAL A 217 11.82 18.08 13.89
CA VAL A 217 11.22 19.30 14.47
C VAL A 217 10.27 19.92 13.47
N GLN A 218 9.04 20.18 13.89
CA GLN A 218 8.04 20.94 13.12
C GLN A 218 8.40 22.44 13.14
N LEU A 219 8.27 23.11 11.99
CA LEU A 219 8.66 24.52 11.85
C LEU A 219 7.46 25.46 12.02
N SER A 220 7.55 26.44 12.93
CA SER A 220 6.53 27.50 13.08
C SER A 220 7.02 28.84 12.52
N SER A 221 6.11 29.57 11.87
CA SER A 221 6.35 30.93 11.39
C SER A 221 5.74 32.02 12.29
N ASP A 222 5.27 31.64 13.48
CA ASP A 222 4.69 32.58 14.44
C ASP A 222 5.79 33.35 15.18
N THR A 223 5.62 34.66 15.34
CA THR A 223 6.60 35.54 16.01
C THR A 223 6.45 35.58 17.53
N ASN A 224 5.44 34.91 18.09
CA ASN A 224 5.10 34.89 19.51
C ASN A 224 4.90 33.46 20.05
N SER A 225 5.42 32.45 19.37
CA SER A 225 5.30 31.06 19.81
C SER A 225 6.05 30.85 21.14
N THR A 226 5.39 30.18 22.08
CA THR A 226 5.96 29.73 23.36
C THR A 226 6.26 28.23 23.36
N SER A 227 6.19 27.58 22.19
CA SER A 227 6.39 26.14 22.05
C SER A 227 7.86 25.76 22.16
N GLU A 228 8.18 24.80 23.03
CA GLU A 228 9.52 24.21 23.16
C GLU A 228 9.73 23.00 22.21
N THR A 229 8.71 22.61 21.44
CA THR A 229 8.73 21.46 20.53
C THR A 229 8.73 21.83 19.05
N LEU A 230 8.67 23.13 18.72
CA LEU A 230 8.67 23.67 17.35
C LEU A 230 9.88 24.58 17.14
N ALA A 231 10.55 24.50 15.98
CA ALA A 231 11.64 25.43 15.64
C ALA A 231 11.13 26.60 14.79
N ALA A 232 11.64 27.81 15.05
CA ALA A 232 11.27 29.00 14.29
C ALA A 232 11.80 28.94 12.85
N THR A 233 10.95 29.23 11.86
CA THR A 233 11.40 29.39 10.46
C THR A 233 12.28 30.63 10.30
N PRO A 234 13.14 30.69 9.27
CA PRO A 234 13.85 31.92 8.91
C PRO A 234 12.91 33.12 8.70
N LYS A 235 11.65 32.86 8.28
CA LYS A 235 10.60 33.88 8.16
C LYS A 235 10.12 34.38 9.53
N ALA A 236 9.87 33.50 10.50
CA ALA A 236 9.57 33.89 11.89
C ALA A 236 10.72 34.65 12.53
N VAL A 237 11.96 34.17 12.36
CA VAL A 237 13.16 34.81 12.91
C VAL A 237 13.36 36.19 12.28
N LYS A 238 13.21 36.30 10.96
CA LYS A 238 13.27 37.58 10.26
C LYS A 238 12.11 38.50 10.68
N ALA A 239 10.90 38.00 10.83
CA ALA A 239 9.75 38.80 11.25
C ALA A 239 9.88 39.27 12.71
N ALA A 240 10.38 38.43 13.63
CA ALA A 240 10.68 38.81 15.00
C ALA A 240 11.83 39.81 15.08
N TYR A 241 12.87 39.64 14.24
CA TYR A 241 13.96 40.60 14.07
C TYR A 241 13.46 41.94 13.52
N ASP A 242 12.62 41.92 12.49
CA ASP A 242 12.00 43.13 11.91
C ASP A 242 11.05 43.80 12.91
N LEU A 243 10.33 43.03 13.75
CA LEU A 243 9.50 43.53 14.84
C LEU A 243 10.34 44.16 15.97
N ALA A 244 11.47 43.55 16.32
CA ALA A 244 12.41 44.08 17.30
C ALA A 244 13.15 45.33 16.78
N ALA A 245 13.55 45.33 15.51
CA ALA A 245 14.14 46.47 14.83
C ALA A 245 13.13 47.62 14.65
N GLY A 246 11.85 47.31 14.44
CA GLY A 246 10.76 48.29 14.37
C GLY A 246 10.31 48.85 15.72
N LYS A 247 10.64 48.18 16.84
CA LYS A 247 10.35 48.66 18.21
C LYS A 247 11.51 49.41 18.87
N ALA A 248 12.70 49.44 18.28
CA ALA A 248 13.77 50.33 18.72
C ALA A 248 13.50 51.74 18.14
N PRO A 249 13.22 52.77 18.98
CA PRO A 249 13.07 54.12 18.46
C PRO A 249 14.40 54.54 17.84
N SER A 250 14.37 55.09 16.62
CA SER A 250 15.55 55.71 15.99
C SER A 250 16.07 56.93 16.77
N ASN A 251 15.34 57.36 17.81
CA ASN A 251 15.80 58.32 18.79
C ASN A 251 15.14 58.03 20.14
N HIS A 252 15.89 57.45 21.07
CA HIS A 252 15.50 57.43 22.47
C HIS A 252 16.49 58.29 23.26
N THR A 253 15.97 59.16 24.11
CA THR A 253 16.78 60.01 24.98
C THR A 253 16.58 59.56 26.42
N HIS A 254 17.68 59.19 27.09
CA HIS A 254 17.68 59.00 28.53
C HIS A 254 18.04 60.34 29.20
N PRO A 255 17.24 60.80 30.18
CA PRO A 255 17.69 61.81 31.12
C PRO A 255 19.01 61.36 31.76
N TRP A 256 20.04 62.21 31.76
CA TRP A 256 21.39 61.86 32.23
C TRP A 256 21.41 61.29 33.66
N ASN A 257 20.45 61.70 34.49
CA ASN A 257 20.28 61.22 35.87
C ASN A 257 19.75 59.78 36.00
N GLN A 258 19.42 59.10 34.89
CA GLN A 258 18.91 57.72 34.89
C GLN A 258 19.94 56.68 34.39
N ILE A 259 21.13 57.12 33.96
CA ILE A 259 22.23 56.22 33.57
C ILE A 259 23.02 55.86 34.83
N THR A 260 22.82 54.66 35.37
CA THR A 260 23.56 54.14 36.53
C THR A 260 24.39 52.93 36.12
N GLY A 261 25.64 52.85 36.60
CA GLY A 261 26.54 51.72 36.35
C GLY A 261 27.59 51.90 35.23
N VAL A 262 27.62 53.04 34.53
CA VAL A 262 28.70 53.37 33.57
C VAL A 262 29.44 54.62 34.04
N PRO A 263 30.76 54.55 34.32
CA PRO A 263 31.53 55.70 34.77
C PRO A 263 31.66 56.77 33.66
N THR A 264 31.83 58.03 34.06
CA THR A 264 32.23 59.13 33.15
C THR A 264 33.64 58.87 32.63
N ALA A 265 33.88 59.13 31.34
CA ALA A 265 35.21 58.93 30.78
C ALA A 265 36.21 59.92 31.39
N SER A 266 37.43 59.44 31.65
CA SER A 266 38.57 60.26 32.05
C SER A 266 39.80 59.87 31.23
N LEU A 267 40.92 60.58 31.40
CA LEU A 267 42.20 60.24 30.75
C LEU A 267 42.75 58.87 31.17
N THR A 268 42.17 58.23 32.19
CA THR A 268 42.63 56.96 32.75
C THR A 268 41.55 55.87 32.81
N ALA A 269 40.29 56.17 32.47
CA ALA A 269 39.18 55.22 32.51
C ALA A 269 38.22 55.38 31.31
N LYS A 270 37.87 54.27 30.67
CA LYS A 270 36.87 54.24 29.59
C LYS A 270 35.46 54.45 30.18
N GLY A 271 34.70 55.39 29.62
CA GLY A 271 33.37 55.77 30.11
C GLY A 271 32.55 56.55 29.07
N ILE A 272 31.44 57.17 29.49
CA ILE A 272 30.57 57.99 28.62
C ILE A 272 30.94 59.47 28.77
N THR A 273 31.09 60.22 27.67
CA THR A 273 31.46 61.65 27.64
C THR A 273 30.33 62.49 27.05
N GLN A 274 29.96 63.59 27.69
CA GLN A 274 28.99 64.55 27.15
C GLN A 274 29.66 65.53 26.17
N LEU A 275 28.96 65.89 25.10
CA LEU A 275 29.50 66.79 24.07
C LEU A 275 29.07 68.25 24.34
N SER A 276 30.02 69.19 24.26
CA SER A 276 29.77 70.63 24.43
C SER A 276 30.10 71.41 23.16
N SER A 277 29.21 72.33 22.78
CA SER A 277 29.43 73.25 21.66
C SER A 277 29.92 74.65 22.09
N ALA A 278 30.28 74.83 23.35
CA ALA A 278 30.83 76.09 23.85
C ALA A 278 32.30 76.25 23.42
N THR A 279 32.66 77.42 22.90
CA THR A 279 34.03 77.75 22.45
C THR A 279 34.96 78.17 23.59
N ASN A 280 34.42 78.33 24.80
CA ASN A 280 35.14 78.77 26.00
C ASN A 280 34.95 77.81 27.19
N SER A 281 34.67 76.52 26.92
CA SER A 281 34.49 75.55 27.99
C SER A 281 35.81 75.27 28.71
N THR A 282 35.79 75.32 30.04
CA THR A 282 36.90 74.92 30.92
C THR A 282 36.72 73.51 31.49
N SER A 283 35.74 72.75 30.97
CA SER A 283 35.39 71.43 31.50
C SER A 283 36.30 70.33 30.95
N GLU A 284 36.91 69.55 31.82
CA GLU A 284 37.74 68.39 31.46
C GLU A 284 36.92 67.10 31.23
N VAL A 285 35.63 67.12 31.52
CA VAL A 285 34.71 65.96 31.43
C VAL A 285 33.76 66.04 30.23
N LEU A 286 33.85 67.10 29.43
CA LEU A 286 33.05 67.32 28.23
C LEU A 286 33.95 67.35 26.99
N ALA A 287 33.58 66.64 25.92
CA ALA A 287 34.30 66.70 24.66
C ALA A 287 33.74 67.80 23.74
N ALA A 288 34.61 68.58 23.11
CA ALA A 288 34.21 69.65 22.20
C ALA A 288 33.56 69.08 20.93
N THR A 289 32.44 69.65 20.48
CA THR A 289 31.84 69.28 19.20
C THR A 289 32.65 69.84 18.03
N PRO A 290 32.56 69.23 16.82
CA PRO A 290 33.14 69.81 15.61
C PRO A 290 32.70 71.26 15.36
N LYS A 291 31.49 71.63 15.81
CA LYS A 291 30.98 73.01 15.75
C LYS A 291 31.74 73.97 16.67
N ALA A 292 32.06 73.56 17.91
CA ALA A 292 32.90 74.36 18.81
C ALA A 292 34.33 74.49 18.28
N VAL A 293 34.91 73.40 17.78
CA VAL A 293 36.27 73.41 17.22
C VAL A 293 36.35 74.30 16.00
N LYS A 294 35.37 74.22 15.08
CA LYS A 294 35.29 75.10 13.91
C LYS A 294 35.11 76.57 14.31
N ALA A 295 34.24 76.86 15.28
CA ALA A 295 34.02 78.23 15.74
C ALA A 295 35.25 78.83 16.45
N ALA A 296 36.00 78.02 17.21
CA ALA A 296 37.27 78.45 17.81
C ALA A 296 38.36 78.68 16.76
N TYR A 297 38.42 77.83 15.73
CA TYR A 297 39.32 78.00 14.58
C TYR A 297 39.00 79.28 13.79
N ASP A 298 37.72 79.52 13.48
CA ASP A 298 37.25 80.73 12.79
C ASP A 298 37.57 81.99 13.61
N LEU A 299 37.45 81.93 14.96
CA LEU A 299 37.82 83.02 15.88
C LEU A 299 39.33 83.28 15.94
N ALA A 300 40.15 82.22 15.86
CA ALA A 300 41.61 82.34 15.84
C ALA A 300 42.11 82.92 14.50
N ASN A 301 41.45 82.57 13.39
CA ASN A 301 41.82 83.02 12.05
C ASN A 301 41.45 84.49 11.78
N GLY A 302 40.48 85.06 12.51
CA GLY A 302 40.04 86.45 12.36
C GLY A 302 40.90 87.52 13.08
N LYS A 303 41.94 87.13 13.83
CA LYS A 303 42.65 88.05 14.75
C LYS A 303 43.98 88.62 14.24
N TYR A 304 44.36 88.42 12.97
CA TYR A 304 45.61 88.92 12.39
C TYR A 304 45.44 89.64 11.04
N THR A 305 44.92 90.88 11.08
CA THR A 305 45.15 91.94 10.08
C THR A 305 45.04 93.31 10.80
N ALA A 306 46.05 94.19 10.69
CA ALA A 306 46.17 95.44 11.48
C ALA A 306 45.34 96.63 10.94
N GLN A 307 44.88 97.53 11.82
CA GLN A 307 44.15 98.79 11.50
C GLN A 307 44.58 99.98 12.38
N ASP A 308 44.31 101.21 11.90
CA ASP A 308 44.66 102.51 12.50
C ASP A 308 43.88 102.87 13.78
N ALA A 309 44.42 103.78 14.60
CA ALA A 309 43.79 104.24 15.85
C ALA A 309 42.61 105.20 15.60
N THR A 310 41.55 105.06 16.39
CA THR A 310 40.46 106.04 16.50
C THR A 310 40.22 106.39 17.97
N THR A 311 39.37 107.37 18.27
CA THR A 311 39.09 107.83 19.64
C THR A 311 38.44 106.79 20.55
N THR A 312 38.05 105.62 20.03
CA THR A 312 37.50 104.49 20.82
C THR A 312 38.30 103.19 20.64
N GLN A 313 39.36 103.17 19.84
CA GLN A 313 40.14 101.95 19.54
C GLN A 313 41.65 102.23 19.44
N LYS A 314 42.46 101.45 20.17
CA LYS A 314 43.93 101.62 20.21
C LYS A 314 44.58 101.11 18.91
N GLY A 315 45.43 101.95 18.30
CA GLY A 315 46.29 101.68 17.12
C GLY A 315 47.52 102.63 17.10
N ILE A 316 48.16 102.87 15.94
CA ILE A 316 49.32 103.79 15.79
C ILE A 316 48.85 105.26 15.59
N VAL A 317 49.51 106.25 16.22
CA VAL A 317 49.10 107.70 16.27
C VAL A 317 50.21 108.65 15.77
N GLN A 318 49.85 109.76 15.09
CA GLN A 318 50.74 110.82 14.54
C GLN A 318 50.55 112.19 15.27
N LEU A 319 51.54 113.11 15.29
CA LEU A 319 51.54 114.38 16.09
C LEU A 319 51.47 115.69 15.26
N SER A 320 50.80 116.75 15.74
CA SER A 320 50.66 118.10 15.10
C SER A 320 50.90 119.30 16.05
N SER A 321 51.37 120.45 15.54
CA SER A 321 51.72 121.66 16.31
C SER A 321 50.89 122.93 15.99
N ASP A 322 49.74 122.80 15.34
CA ASP A 322 48.90 123.93 14.94
C ASP A 322 47.98 124.40 16.08
N THR A 323 47.85 125.71 16.29
CA THR A 323 47.01 126.31 17.38
C THR A 323 45.53 126.45 17.02
N ASN A 324 45.15 126.06 15.80
CA ASN A 324 43.79 126.10 15.25
C ASN A 324 43.41 124.77 14.56
N SER A 325 44.07 123.67 14.91
CA SER A 325 43.77 122.36 14.33
C SER A 325 42.35 121.91 14.69
N THR A 326 41.64 121.39 13.69
CA THR A 326 40.34 120.71 13.83
C THR A 326 40.45 119.19 13.67
N SER A 327 41.68 118.65 13.63
CA SER A 327 41.94 117.21 13.46
C SER A 327 41.68 116.42 14.75
N GLU A 328 40.84 115.40 14.67
CA GLU A 328 40.56 114.46 15.77
C GLU A 328 41.46 113.21 15.76
N THR A 329 42.36 113.07 14.78
CA THR A 329 43.20 111.88 14.57
C THR A 329 44.70 112.11 14.86
N LEU A 330 45.09 113.36 15.17
CA LEU A 330 46.46 113.75 15.49
C LEU A 330 46.54 114.34 16.90
N ALA A 331 47.56 114.00 17.69
CA ALA A 331 47.72 114.59 19.03
C ALA A 331 48.54 115.91 18.99
N ALA A 332 48.06 116.93 19.70
CA ALA A 332 48.66 118.27 19.74
C ALA A 332 49.96 118.32 20.56
N THR A 333 50.98 119.08 20.10
CA THR A 333 52.23 119.26 20.83
C THR A 333 52.11 120.30 21.95
N PRO A 334 52.97 120.25 22.99
CA PRO A 334 52.99 121.23 24.08
C PRO A 334 53.13 122.70 23.63
N LYS A 335 53.72 122.93 22.44
CA LYS A 335 53.86 124.26 21.83
C LYS A 335 52.49 124.86 21.43
N ALA A 336 51.58 124.04 20.89
CA ALA A 336 50.25 124.47 20.48
C ALA A 336 49.36 124.80 21.69
N VAL A 337 49.47 124.00 22.77
CA VAL A 337 48.68 124.17 24.00
C VAL A 337 49.03 125.47 24.72
N LYS A 338 50.33 125.82 24.79
CA LYS A 338 50.77 127.07 25.44
C LYS A 338 50.25 128.32 24.74
N ALA A 339 50.23 128.34 23.41
CA ALA A 339 49.78 129.50 22.64
C ALA A 339 48.26 129.73 22.70
N ALA A 340 47.44 128.68 22.88
CA ALA A 340 46.00 128.82 23.06
C ALA A 340 45.61 129.38 24.44
N TYR A 341 46.38 129.03 25.48
CA TYR A 341 46.18 129.55 26.84
C TYR A 341 46.46 131.05 26.94
N ASP A 342 47.53 131.52 26.30
CA ASP A 342 47.91 132.94 26.31
C ASP A 342 46.87 133.85 25.59
N LEU A 343 46.01 133.29 24.72
CA LEU A 343 44.93 134.02 24.02
C LEU A 343 43.64 134.16 24.86
N ALA A 344 43.42 133.31 25.87
CA ALA A 344 42.18 133.25 26.64
C ALA A 344 42.15 134.17 27.88
N ALA A 345 43.32 134.64 28.35
CA ALA A 345 43.43 135.41 29.60
C ALA A 345 43.17 136.93 29.48
N GLY A 346 42.80 137.45 28.31
CA GLY A 346 42.84 138.90 28.01
C GLY A 346 41.54 139.71 28.01
N LYS A 347 40.35 139.16 28.28
CA LYS A 347 39.08 139.94 28.25
C LYS A 347 38.09 139.62 29.38
N ALA A 348 38.00 140.51 30.38
CA ALA A 348 36.96 140.56 31.44
C ALA A 348 35.94 141.71 31.13
N PRO A 349 34.72 141.87 31.74
CA PRO A 349 34.40 141.64 33.16
C PRO A 349 32.94 141.20 33.54
N SER A 350 32.70 141.29 34.85
CA SER A 350 31.62 140.91 35.79
C SER A 350 30.29 141.69 35.75
N ASN A 351 29.16 140.96 35.61
CA ASN A 351 27.75 141.26 35.92
C ASN A 351 27.03 142.50 35.33
N HIS A 352 25.88 142.24 34.65
CA HIS A 352 24.76 143.19 34.41
C HIS A 352 23.41 142.45 34.14
N THR A 353 22.24 143.11 34.28
CA THR A 353 20.87 142.53 34.16
C THR A 353 19.92 143.37 33.28
N HIS A 354 18.92 142.75 32.62
CA HIS A 354 17.89 143.40 31.75
C HIS A 354 16.43 143.01 32.10
N PRO A 355 15.43 143.89 31.92
CA PRO A 355 13.99 143.58 32.05
C PRO A 355 13.46 142.63 30.95
N TRP A 356 12.55 141.72 31.34
CA TRP A 356 12.11 140.57 30.51
C TRP A 356 11.51 140.93 29.14
N ASN A 357 10.84 142.07 29.03
CA ASN A 357 10.19 142.51 27.79
C ASN A 357 11.16 143.10 26.74
N GLN A 358 12.44 143.29 27.09
CA GLN A 358 13.48 143.79 26.19
C GLN A 358 14.48 142.70 25.76
N ILE A 359 14.26 141.44 26.17
CA ILE A 359 15.07 140.30 25.75
C ILE A 359 14.51 139.77 24.43
N THR A 360 14.97 140.33 23.31
CA THR A 360 14.67 139.84 21.97
C THR A 360 15.91 139.18 21.37
N GLY A 361 15.78 137.92 20.93
CA GLY A 361 16.87 137.13 20.34
C GLY A 361 17.36 135.93 21.17
N VAL A 362 16.75 135.62 22.32
CA VAL A 362 17.06 134.42 23.13
C VAL A 362 15.81 133.53 23.25
N PRO A 363 15.85 132.25 22.82
CA PRO A 363 14.67 131.37 22.84
C PRO A 363 14.27 130.89 24.25
N THR A 364 13.01 130.51 24.41
CA THR A 364 12.48 129.84 25.63
C THR A 364 13.08 128.44 25.77
N ALA A 365 13.32 127.98 27.01
CA ALA A 365 13.98 126.68 27.22
C ALA A 365 13.08 125.51 26.80
N SER A 366 13.68 124.50 26.18
CA SER A 366 13.06 123.22 25.85
C SER A 366 13.95 122.05 26.29
N LEU A 367 13.46 120.82 26.18
CA LEU A 367 14.24 119.60 26.47
C LEU A 367 15.47 119.41 25.57
N THR A 368 15.58 120.16 24.46
CA THR A 368 16.66 120.05 23.47
C THR A 368 17.43 121.34 23.24
N ALA A 369 17.00 122.47 23.81
CA ALA A 369 17.68 123.76 23.68
C ALA A 369 17.63 124.55 25.01
N LYS A 370 18.79 125.03 25.44
CA LYS A 370 18.88 125.92 26.61
C LYS A 370 18.25 127.27 26.27
N GLY A 371 17.40 127.77 27.16
CA GLY A 371 16.69 129.03 27.03
C GLY A 371 16.22 129.53 28.40
N ILE A 372 15.27 130.45 28.43
CA ILE A 372 14.78 131.06 29.67
C ILE A 372 13.32 130.62 29.96
N THR A 373 12.99 130.24 31.21
CA THR A 373 11.71 129.57 31.61
C THR A 373 11.06 130.20 32.85
N GLN A 374 9.72 130.23 32.91
CA GLN A 374 8.92 130.75 34.03
C GLN A 374 8.47 129.64 35.02
N LEU A 375 8.22 129.99 36.29
CA LEU A 375 7.88 129.05 37.38
C LEU A 375 6.38 129.06 37.75
N SER A 376 5.79 127.89 38.09
CA SER A 376 4.35 127.71 38.43
C SER A 376 4.11 126.89 39.70
N SER A 377 3.06 127.22 40.48
CA SER A 377 2.75 126.60 41.79
C SER A 377 1.44 125.80 41.87
N ALA A 378 0.87 125.37 40.73
CA ALA A 378 -0.37 124.58 40.70
C ALA A 378 -0.13 123.08 40.90
N THR A 379 -0.94 122.40 41.74
CA THR A 379 -0.81 120.97 42.10
C THR A 379 -1.31 120.00 41.02
N ASN A 380 -1.95 120.52 39.96
CA ASN A 380 -2.53 119.75 38.86
C ASN A 380 -2.07 120.28 37.49
N SER A 381 -0.93 120.99 37.42
CA SER A 381 -0.43 121.50 36.15
C SER A 381 0.05 120.37 35.24
N THR A 382 -0.33 120.43 33.96
CA THR A 382 0.11 119.53 32.89
C THR A 382 1.08 120.22 31.91
N SER A 383 1.60 121.41 32.25
CA SER A 383 2.46 122.20 31.36
C SER A 383 3.92 121.72 31.39
N GLU A 384 4.49 121.48 30.21
CA GLU A 384 5.91 121.08 30.05
C GLU A 384 6.87 122.28 29.92
N VAL A 385 6.35 123.51 29.79
CA VAL A 385 7.14 124.74 29.57
C VAL A 385 7.30 125.61 30.81
N LEU A 386 6.68 125.22 31.94
CA LEU A 386 6.76 125.92 33.22
C LEU A 386 7.33 124.97 34.27
N ALA A 387 8.31 125.42 35.05
CA ALA A 387 8.88 124.58 36.11
C ALA A 387 8.08 124.69 37.42
N ALA A 388 7.72 123.55 38.00
CA ALA A 388 6.91 123.47 39.22
C ALA A 388 7.68 123.97 40.45
N THR A 389 7.00 124.73 41.33
CA THR A 389 7.58 125.18 42.60
C THR A 389 7.48 124.10 43.68
N PRO A 390 8.35 124.14 44.71
CA PRO A 390 8.28 123.22 45.85
C PRO A 390 6.91 123.17 46.56
N LYS A 391 6.12 124.26 46.47
CA LYS A 391 4.77 124.32 47.06
C LYS A 391 3.78 123.39 46.36
N ALA A 392 3.86 123.26 45.03
CA ALA A 392 2.99 122.37 44.25
C ALA A 392 3.27 120.89 44.56
N VAL A 393 4.55 120.53 44.76
CA VAL A 393 4.96 119.15 45.02
C VAL A 393 4.47 118.65 46.38
N LYS A 394 4.53 119.51 47.42
CA LYS A 394 4.14 119.10 48.77
C LYS A 394 2.64 118.82 48.93
N ALA A 395 1.77 119.57 48.25
CA ALA A 395 0.32 119.39 48.39
C ALA A 395 -0.23 118.16 47.62
N ALA A 396 0.48 117.63 46.62
CA ALA A 396 0.10 116.38 45.94
C ALA A 396 0.39 115.13 46.80
N TYR A 397 1.40 115.19 47.66
CA TYR A 397 1.78 114.09 48.55
C TYR A 397 0.74 113.86 49.66
N ASP A 398 0.20 114.93 50.24
CA ASP A 398 -0.74 114.85 51.36
C ASP A 398 -2.13 114.28 50.94
N LEU A 399 -2.48 114.29 49.65
CA LEU A 399 -3.76 113.77 49.12
C LEU A 399 -3.78 112.23 48.94
N ALA A 400 -2.61 111.58 48.84
CA ALA A 400 -2.51 110.15 48.56
C ALA A 400 -2.66 109.24 49.80
N ASN A 401 -2.58 109.81 51.00
CA ASN A 401 -2.41 109.03 52.24
C ASN A 401 -3.70 108.82 53.06
N GLY A 402 -4.90 109.08 52.51
CA GLY A 402 -6.12 109.33 53.29
C GLY A 402 -7.40 108.48 53.06
N LYS A 403 -7.39 107.35 52.35
CA LYS A 403 -8.64 106.57 52.15
C LYS A 403 -8.38 105.09 51.83
N TYR A 404 -8.74 104.15 52.73
CA TYR A 404 -9.34 102.82 52.43
C TYR A 404 -9.64 102.05 53.75
N THR A 405 -10.90 101.68 53.98
CA THR A 405 -11.40 100.81 55.06
C THR A 405 -12.05 99.55 54.44
N ALA A 406 -11.69 98.33 54.90
CA ALA A 406 -12.29 97.05 54.46
C ALA A 406 -12.32 95.99 55.61
N GLN A 407 -13.24 95.02 55.55
CA GLN A 407 -13.63 94.03 56.61
C GLN A 407 -12.91 92.65 56.55
N ASP A 408 -13.11 91.80 57.58
CA ASP A 408 -12.39 90.52 57.87
C ASP A 408 -12.82 89.26 57.06
N ALA A 409 -11.97 88.22 56.97
CA ALA A 409 -12.13 87.00 56.14
C ALA A 409 -12.61 85.72 56.87
N THR A 410 -13.22 84.77 56.12
CA THR A 410 -13.59 83.41 56.57
C THR A 410 -13.25 82.33 55.53
N THR A 411 -13.40 81.03 55.85
CA THR A 411 -13.10 79.91 54.93
C THR A 411 -14.01 79.82 53.69
N THR A 412 -15.07 80.62 53.64
CA THR A 412 -16.02 80.69 52.52
C THR A 412 -16.09 82.08 51.86
N GLN A 413 -15.39 83.10 52.37
CA GLN A 413 -15.38 84.46 51.82
C GLN A 413 -14.05 85.19 52.07
N LYS A 414 -13.53 85.89 51.04
CA LYS A 414 -12.27 86.65 51.13
C LYS A 414 -12.46 87.98 51.89
N GLY A 415 -11.53 88.33 52.79
CA GLY A 415 -11.47 89.56 53.60
C GLY A 415 -10.08 89.74 54.26
N ILE A 416 -9.96 90.57 55.30
CA ILE A 416 -8.72 90.77 56.09
C ILE A 416 -8.56 89.65 57.16
N VAL A 417 -7.37 89.08 57.34
CA VAL A 417 -7.08 88.01 58.34
C VAL A 417 -5.99 88.47 59.30
N GLN A 418 -6.20 88.31 60.60
CA GLN A 418 -5.13 88.52 61.60
C GLN A 418 -4.12 87.37 61.59
N LEU A 419 -2.83 87.71 61.62
CA LEU A 419 -1.73 86.74 61.68
C LEU A 419 -1.41 86.37 63.15
N SER A 420 -1.29 85.07 63.47
CA SER A 420 -0.81 84.58 64.77
C SER A 420 0.59 83.98 64.67
N SER A 421 1.40 84.20 65.71
CA SER A 421 2.74 83.63 65.84
C SER A 421 2.85 82.53 66.92
N ASP A 422 1.71 82.00 67.39
CA ASP A 422 1.68 80.95 68.41
C ASP A 422 1.95 79.58 67.78
N THR A 423 2.80 78.77 68.41
CA THR A 423 3.18 77.43 67.91
C THR A 423 2.15 76.33 68.21
N ASN A 424 1.09 76.65 68.96
CA ASN A 424 0.04 75.72 69.40
C ASN A 424 -1.39 76.30 69.21
N SER A 425 -1.56 77.25 68.28
CA SER A 425 -2.88 77.83 68.00
C SER A 425 -3.85 76.77 67.46
N THR A 426 -5.09 76.79 67.96
CA THR A 426 -6.20 75.95 67.50
C THR A 426 -7.27 76.76 66.75
N SER A 427 -6.99 78.02 66.40
CA SER A 427 -7.95 78.91 65.74
C SER A 427 -8.05 78.67 64.23
N GLU A 428 -9.27 78.62 63.69
CA GLU A 428 -9.54 78.47 62.25
C GLU A 428 -9.67 79.82 61.50
N THR A 429 -9.68 80.96 62.21
CA THR A 429 -9.86 82.30 61.61
C THR A 429 -8.59 83.16 61.61
N LEU A 430 -7.49 82.66 62.19
CA LEU A 430 -6.17 83.32 62.20
C LEU A 430 -5.20 82.57 61.28
N ALA A 431 -4.39 83.29 60.51
CA ALA A 431 -3.36 82.67 59.68
C ALA A 431 -2.00 82.59 60.41
N ALA A 432 -1.36 81.42 60.40
CA ALA A 432 -0.05 81.24 61.05
C ALA A 432 1.06 81.99 60.29
N THR A 433 1.95 82.67 61.01
CA THR A 433 3.13 83.29 60.39
C THR A 433 4.19 82.25 60.01
N PRO A 434 5.04 82.52 59.01
CA PRO A 434 6.20 81.66 58.69
C PRO A 434 7.11 81.41 59.90
N LYS A 435 7.15 82.35 60.87
CA LYS A 435 7.89 82.20 62.13
C LYS A 435 7.28 81.13 63.04
N ALA A 436 5.95 81.10 63.19
CA ALA A 436 5.25 80.06 63.96
C ALA A 436 5.38 78.69 63.29
N VAL A 437 5.25 78.63 61.96
CA VAL A 437 5.41 77.40 61.18
C VAL A 437 6.84 76.85 61.34
N LYS A 438 7.86 77.72 61.24
CA LYS A 438 9.26 77.34 61.47
C LYS A 438 9.51 76.90 62.91
N ALA A 439 8.96 77.60 63.90
CA ALA A 439 9.15 77.25 65.30
C ALA A 439 8.45 75.92 65.69
N ALA A 440 7.26 75.64 65.15
CA ALA A 440 6.59 74.36 65.32
C ALA A 440 7.35 73.21 64.61
N TYR A 441 7.89 73.48 63.42
CA TYR A 441 8.77 72.54 62.71
C TYR A 441 10.06 72.25 63.48
N ASP A 442 10.73 73.28 64.01
CA ASP A 442 11.94 73.13 64.80
C ASP A 442 11.66 72.41 66.14
N LEU A 443 10.47 72.60 66.75
CA LEU A 443 10.04 71.87 67.95
C LEU A 443 9.76 70.38 67.65
N ALA A 444 9.24 70.05 66.47
CA ALA A 444 9.04 68.67 66.01
C ALA A 444 10.37 68.00 65.59
N ALA A 445 11.28 68.76 64.98
CA ALA A 445 12.61 68.30 64.58
C ALA A 445 13.57 68.15 65.79
N GLY A 446 13.38 68.91 66.86
CA GLY A 446 14.24 68.92 68.06
C GLY A 446 14.03 67.77 69.05
N LYS A 447 13.08 66.84 68.83
CA LYS A 447 12.81 65.69 69.71
C LYS A 447 13.42 64.36 69.27
N ALA A 448 14.25 64.31 68.22
CA ALA A 448 14.94 63.09 67.80
C ALA A 448 16.46 63.32 67.65
N PRO A 449 17.31 62.76 68.53
CA PRO A 449 18.76 62.79 68.32
C PRO A 449 19.15 61.83 67.18
N SER A 450 20.10 62.26 66.35
CA SER A 450 20.62 61.56 65.15
C SER A 450 21.44 60.30 65.43
N ASN A 451 21.65 59.93 66.69
CA ASN A 451 22.23 58.64 67.04
C ASN A 451 21.78 58.20 68.44
N HIS A 452 20.96 57.16 68.49
CA HIS A 452 20.68 56.41 69.72
C HIS A 452 20.77 54.92 69.39
N THR A 453 21.22 54.11 70.33
CA THR A 453 21.34 52.65 70.17
C THR A 453 20.41 51.97 71.15
N HIS A 454 19.63 51.02 70.66
CA HIS A 454 18.85 50.11 71.49
C HIS A 454 19.50 48.73 71.43
N PRO A 455 19.74 48.07 72.57
CA PRO A 455 19.95 46.63 72.59
C PRO A 455 18.79 45.94 71.88
N TRP A 456 19.06 45.03 70.94
CA TRP A 456 18.02 44.42 70.09
C TRP A 456 16.89 43.75 70.88
N ASN A 457 17.23 43.22 72.06
CA ASN A 457 16.32 42.62 73.03
C ASN A 457 15.40 43.62 73.76
N GLN A 458 15.54 44.94 73.54
CA GLN A 458 14.72 45.98 74.16
C GLN A 458 13.77 46.67 73.16
N ILE A 459 13.73 46.24 71.89
CA ILE A 459 12.78 46.76 70.91
C ILE A 459 11.52 45.88 70.94
N THR A 460 10.49 46.34 71.66
CA THR A 460 9.19 45.65 71.75
C THR A 460 8.09 46.46 71.06
N GLY A 461 7.32 45.84 70.18
CA GLY A 461 6.17 46.47 69.49
C GLY A 461 6.40 46.89 68.03
N VAL A 462 7.59 46.65 67.47
CA VAL A 462 7.87 46.85 66.04
C VAL A 462 8.17 45.49 65.38
N PRO A 463 7.36 45.04 64.40
CA PRO A 463 7.57 43.75 63.75
C PRO A 463 8.85 43.74 62.89
N THR A 464 9.45 42.56 62.72
CA THR A 464 10.56 42.35 61.79
C THR A 464 10.07 42.46 60.35
N ALA A 465 10.88 43.02 59.45
CA ALA A 465 10.47 43.16 58.05
C ALA A 465 10.30 41.78 57.40
N SER A 466 9.26 41.63 56.57
CA SER A 466 9.01 40.46 55.73
C SER A 466 8.71 40.91 54.30
N LEU A 467 8.56 39.94 53.38
CA LEU A 467 8.15 40.22 52.00
C LEU A 467 6.74 40.83 51.89
N THR A 468 5.96 40.83 52.96
CA THR A 468 4.55 41.27 52.97
C THR A 468 4.25 42.37 54.00
N ALA A 469 5.18 42.71 54.89
CA ALA A 469 5.01 43.73 55.91
C ALA A 469 6.31 44.52 56.17
N LYS A 470 6.18 45.85 56.30
CA LYS A 470 7.31 46.73 56.67
C LYS A 470 7.67 46.52 58.14
N GLY A 471 8.96 46.46 58.44
CA GLY A 471 9.49 46.22 59.79
C GLY A 471 10.98 46.55 59.91
N ILE A 472 11.62 46.13 61.00
CA ILE A 472 13.06 46.31 61.25
C ILE A 472 13.88 45.06 60.90
N THR A 473 15.09 45.23 60.36
CA THR A 473 15.97 44.14 59.86
C THR A 473 17.41 44.36 60.33
N GLN A 474 18.11 43.32 60.76
CA GLN A 474 19.53 43.40 61.13
C GLN A 474 20.44 43.30 59.87
N LEU A 475 21.59 43.98 59.89
CA LEU A 475 22.56 43.96 58.78
C LEU A 475 23.60 42.85 58.97
N SER A 476 23.91 42.10 57.92
CA SER A 476 24.96 41.05 57.91
C SER A 476 26.04 41.33 56.86
N SER A 477 27.30 41.13 57.24
CA SER A 477 28.46 41.27 56.33
C SER A 477 29.02 39.93 55.85
N ALA A 478 28.31 38.82 56.07
CA ALA A 478 28.71 37.50 55.58
C ALA A 478 28.39 37.35 54.08
N THR A 479 29.33 36.83 53.29
CA THR A 479 29.18 36.59 51.84
C THR A 479 28.41 35.31 51.51
N ASN A 480 28.15 34.46 52.51
CA ASN A 480 27.46 33.17 52.39
C ASN A 480 26.25 33.06 53.34
N SER A 481 25.66 34.18 53.76
CA SER A 481 24.47 34.17 54.60
C SER A 481 23.28 33.54 53.85
N THR A 482 22.64 32.54 54.47
CA THR A 482 21.40 31.91 53.98
C THR A 482 20.16 32.48 54.68
N SER A 483 20.31 33.52 55.50
CA SER A 483 19.22 34.10 56.29
C SER A 483 18.35 35.05 55.44
N GLU A 484 17.03 34.85 55.49
CA GLU A 484 16.03 35.72 54.83
C GLU A 484 15.62 36.92 55.69
N VAL A 485 16.09 36.99 56.94
CA VAL A 485 15.73 38.04 57.92
C VAL A 485 16.88 39.03 58.18
N LEU A 486 18.00 38.90 57.47
CA LEU A 486 19.16 39.78 57.56
C LEU A 486 19.41 40.45 56.20
N ALA A 487 19.62 41.76 56.18
CA ALA A 487 19.97 42.47 54.95
C ALA A 487 21.50 42.48 54.77
N ALA A 488 21.96 42.14 53.56
CA ALA A 488 23.38 42.13 53.23
C ALA A 488 23.96 43.55 53.21
N THR A 489 25.14 43.75 53.81
CA THR A 489 25.85 45.03 53.72
C THR A 489 26.48 45.23 52.33
N PRO A 490 26.72 46.48 51.90
CA PRO A 490 27.45 46.75 50.67
C PRO A 490 28.82 46.06 50.61
N LYS A 491 29.46 45.84 51.76
CA LYS A 491 30.73 45.08 51.88
C LYS A 491 30.56 43.60 51.50
N ALA A 492 29.50 42.94 51.98
CA ALA A 492 29.20 41.56 51.60
C ALA A 492 28.85 41.44 50.11
N VAL A 493 28.06 42.38 49.59
CA VAL A 493 27.67 42.39 48.16
C VAL A 493 28.88 42.63 47.27
N LYS A 494 29.75 43.59 47.62
CA LYS A 494 31.02 43.85 46.90
C LYS A 494 31.95 42.63 46.94
N ALA A 495 32.09 41.97 48.08
CA ALA A 495 32.94 40.79 48.20
C ALA A 495 32.39 39.58 47.42
N ALA A 496 31.07 39.39 47.36
CA ALA A 496 30.45 38.37 46.51
C ALA A 496 30.63 38.68 45.01
N TYR A 497 30.52 39.95 44.63
CA TYR A 497 30.80 40.41 43.26
C TYR A 497 32.26 40.19 42.86
N ASP A 498 33.21 40.57 43.73
CA ASP A 498 34.64 40.39 43.48
C ASP A 498 35.01 38.89 43.40
N LEU A 499 34.35 38.01 44.19
CA LEU A 499 34.51 36.55 44.11
C LEU A 499 33.94 35.96 42.79
N ALA A 500 32.80 36.49 42.32
CA ALA A 500 32.23 36.10 41.03
C ALA A 500 33.10 36.57 39.85
N ASN A 501 33.71 37.75 39.96
CA ASN A 501 34.56 38.34 38.94
C ASN A 501 35.95 37.67 38.88
N GLY A 502 36.46 37.15 40.01
CA GLY A 502 37.75 36.46 40.10
C GLY A 502 37.77 35.02 39.58
N LYS A 503 36.61 34.40 39.29
CA LYS A 503 36.52 32.97 38.89
C LYS A 503 36.63 32.71 37.38
N TYR A 504 36.80 33.75 36.57
CA TYR A 504 37.04 33.63 35.12
C TYR A 504 38.52 33.87 34.78
N THR A 505 39.38 32.91 35.11
CA THR A 505 40.64 32.77 34.39
C THR A 505 40.38 31.85 33.21
N ALA A 506 40.37 32.41 32.01
CA ALA A 506 40.17 31.64 30.78
C ALA A 506 41.31 30.64 30.59
N GLN A 507 41.03 29.35 30.67
CA GLN A 507 41.93 28.28 30.21
C GLN A 507 41.46 27.80 28.84
N ASP A 508 42.40 27.36 28.01
CA ASP A 508 42.09 26.76 26.70
C ASP A 508 41.36 25.42 26.88
N ALA A 509 40.42 25.12 25.99
CA ALA A 509 39.71 23.84 26.07
C ALA A 509 40.60 22.68 25.60
N THR A 510 40.41 21.52 26.21
CA THR A 510 40.99 20.26 25.78
C THR A 510 39.88 19.26 25.49
N THR A 511 40.21 18.08 24.97
CA THR A 511 39.24 17.00 24.76
C THR A 511 38.63 16.45 26.05
N THR A 512 39.15 16.84 27.22
CA THR A 512 38.69 16.39 28.55
C THR A 512 38.28 17.52 29.49
N GLN A 513 38.47 18.80 29.10
CA GLN A 513 38.20 19.96 29.94
C GLN A 513 37.58 21.11 29.13
N LYS A 514 36.54 21.75 29.69
CA LYS A 514 35.90 22.93 29.08
C LYS A 514 36.81 24.16 29.20
N GLY A 515 36.92 24.94 28.13
CA GLY A 515 37.74 26.16 28.05
C GLY A 515 37.42 27.02 26.82
N ILE A 516 38.29 27.97 26.49
CA ILE A 516 38.19 28.80 25.28
C ILE A 516 38.85 28.06 24.10
N VAL A 517 38.22 28.08 22.91
CA VAL A 517 38.74 27.44 21.69
C VAL A 517 38.79 28.46 20.56
N GLN A 518 39.90 28.52 19.84
CA GLN A 518 39.99 29.35 18.64
C GLN A 518 39.32 28.69 17.44
N LEU A 519 38.58 29.48 16.65
CA LEU A 519 37.87 28.99 15.47
C LEU A 519 38.78 29.01 14.24
N SER A 520 38.87 27.90 13.50
CA SER A 520 39.55 27.83 12.20
C SER A 520 38.55 27.67 11.05
N SER A 521 38.80 28.40 9.95
CA SER A 521 38.04 28.28 8.71
C SER A 521 38.76 27.49 7.61
N ASP A 522 39.85 26.81 7.96
CA ASP A 522 40.62 26.01 7.00
C ASP A 522 39.93 24.67 6.75
N THR A 523 39.86 24.25 5.49
CA THR A 523 39.22 22.99 5.07
C THR A 523 40.13 21.77 5.21
N ASN A 524 41.39 21.97 5.58
CA ASN A 524 42.43 20.96 5.72
C ASN A 524 43.21 21.07 7.04
N SER A 525 42.64 21.72 8.06
CA SER A 525 43.29 21.82 9.37
C SER A 525 43.46 20.44 10.01
N THR A 526 44.67 20.14 10.47
CA THR A 526 45.00 18.96 11.27
C THR A 526 45.07 19.27 12.77
N SER A 527 44.65 20.47 13.18
CA SER A 527 44.75 20.91 14.58
C SER A 527 43.62 20.34 15.43
N GLU A 528 43.98 19.75 16.57
CA GLU A 528 43.04 19.28 17.60
C GLU A 528 42.68 20.37 18.63
N THR A 529 43.34 21.53 18.58
CA THR A 529 43.13 22.67 19.50
C THR A 529 42.26 23.78 18.92
N LEU A 530 41.88 23.67 17.64
CA LEU A 530 41.04 24.63 16.94
C LEU A 530 39.68 24.00 16.59
N ALA A 531 38.59 24.73 16.77
CA ALA A 531 37.27 24.29 16.36
C ALA A 531 36.98 24.74 14.92
N ALA A 532 36.55 23.80 14.07
CA ALA A 532 36.18 24.12 12.69
C ALA A 532 34.92 25.00 12.64
N THR A 533 34.94 26.06 11.83
CA THR A 533 33.74 26.87 11.58
C THR A 533 32.75 26.13 10.68
N PRO A 534 31.44 26.43 10.76
CA PRO A 534 30.45 25.93 9.81
C PRO A 534 30.82 26.22 8.35
N LYS A 535 31.56 27.32 8.09
CA LYS A 535 32.09 27.66 6.77
C LYS A 535 33.13 26.65 6.29
N ALA A 536 34.09 26.26 7.13
CA ALA A 536 35.08 25.22 6.80
C ALA A 536 34.39 23.87 6.56
N VAL A 537 33.46 23.49 7.44
CA VAL A 537 32.72 22.22 7.30
C VAL A 537 31.91 22.20 6.00
N LYS A 538 31.21 23.29 5.68
CA LYS A 538 30.45 23.40 4.42
C LYS A 538 31.38 23.36 3.20
N ALA A 539 32.51 24.07 3.22
CA ALA A 539 33.45 24.09 2.10
C ALA A 539 34.13 22.72 1.88
N ALA A 540 34.48 22.00 2.95
CA ALA A 540 34.98 20.63 2.87
C ALA A 540 33.91 19.66 2.33
N TYR A 541 32.67 19.83 2.76
CA TYR A 541 31.52 19.05 2.25
C TYR A 541 31.26 19.33 0.77
N ASP A 542 31.22 20.60 0.35
CA ASP A 542 31.03 20.99 -1.05
C ASP A 542 32.20 20.47 -1.93
N LEU A 543 33.44 20.47 -1.42
CA LEU A 543 34.60 19.89 -2.11
C LEU A 543 34.49 18.36 -2.24
N ALA A 544 34.05 17.66 -1.19
CA ALA A 544 33.83 16.22 -1.23
C ALA A 544 32.68 15.85 -2.19
N ALA A 545 31.60 16.62 -2.18
CA ALA A 545 30.46 16.46 -3.08
C ALA A 545 30.84 16.76 -4.55
N GLY A 546 31.68 17.76 -4.79
CA GLY A 546 32.19 18.08 -6.14
C GLY A 546 33.25 17.10 -6.67
N LYS A 547 33.93 16.36 -5.79
CA LYS A 547 34.90 15.31 -6.13
C LYS A 547 34.29 13.92 -6.30
N ALA A 548 33.01 13.75 -5.95
CA ALA A 548 32.26 12.52 -6.13
C ALA A 548 31.21 12.69 -7.24
N PRO A 549 31.55 12.45 -8.51
CA PRO A 549 30.52 12.25 -9.53
C PRO A 549 29.61 11.11 -9.07
N SER A 550 28.30 11.26 -9.23
CA SER A 550 27.34 10.17 -9.05
C SER A 550 27.66 8.95 -9.93
N ASN A 551 28.53 9.13 -10.92
CA ASN A 551 29.08 8.16 -11.85
C ASN A 551 30.51 8.58 -12.28
N HIS A 552 31.52 7.94 -11.70
CA HIS A 552 32.88 7.98 -12.24
C HIS A 552 33.26 6.59 -12.76
N THR A 553 34.12 6.53 -13.78
CA THR A 553 34.59 5.27 -14.35
C THR A 553 36.10 5.20 -14.22
N HIS A 554 36.59 4.08 -13.70
CA HIS A 554 38.00 3.74 -13.71
C HIS A 554 38.22 2.63 -14.72
N PRO A 555 39.24 2.73 -15.59
CA PRO A 555 39.80 1.56 -16.24
C PRO A 555 40.11 0.49 -15.18
N TRP A 556 39.65 -0.74 -15.36
CA TRP A 556 39.75 -1.80 -14.35
C TRP A 556 41.19 -2.03 -13.88
N ASN A 557 42.15 -1.86 -14.78
CA ASN A 557 43.59 -1.96 -14.51
C ASN A 557 44.18 -0.82 -13.65
N GLN A 558 43.42 0.24 -13.36
CA GLN A 558 43.85 1.38 -12.54
C GLN A 558 43.32 1.32 -11.11
N ILE A 559 42.51 0.32 -10.76
CA ILE A 559 41.99 0.15 -9.40
C ILE A 559 43.01 -0.65 -8.58
N THR A 560 43.79 0.04 -7.76
CA THR A 560 44.84 -0.55 -6.91
C THR A 560 44.51 -0.41 -5.43
N GLY A 561 44.89 -1.37 -4.59
CA GLY A 561 44.69 -1.30 -3.13
C GLY A 561 43.33 -1.83 -2.62
N VAL A 562 42.46 -2.28 -3.52
CA VAL A 562 41.22 -2.99 -3.17
C VAL A 562 41.32 -4.42 -3.71
N PRO A 563 41.26 -5.47 -2.86
CA PRO A 563 41.37 -6.85 -3.32
C PRO A 563 40.17 -7.23 -4.19
N THR A 564 40.37 -8.20 -5.10
CA THR A 564 39.27 -8.84 -5.83
C THR A 564 38.39 -9.62 -4.85
N ALA A 565 37.08 -9.59 -5.05
CA ALA A 565 36.16 -10.35 -4.20
C ALA A 565 36.41 -11.85 -4.34
N SER A 566 36.43 -12.57 -3.21
CA SER A 566 36.55 -14.03 -3.16
C SER A 566 35.60 -14.60 -2.12
N LEU A 567 35.52 -15.94 -2.02
CA LEU A 567 34.71 -16.61 -1.00
C LEU A 567 35.17 -16.33 0.43
N THR A 568 36.43 -15.90 0.62
CA THR A 568 37.05 -15.70 1.94
C THR A 568 37.41 -14.24 2.24
N ALA A 569 37.35 -13.36 1.25
CA ALA A 569 37.71 -11.94 1.41
C ALA A 569 36.76 -11.03 0.62
N LYS A 570 36.29 -9.98 1.29
CA LYS A 570 35.49 -8.92 0.65
C LYS A 570 36.37 -8.14 -0.32
N GLY A 571 35.83 -7.79 -1.48
CA GLY A 571 36.57 -7.10 -2.53
C GLY A 571 35.67 -6.59 -3.65
N ILE A 572 36.27 -6.12 -4.75
CA ILE A 572 35.57 -5.67 -5.95
C ILE A 572 35.49 -6.80 -7.00
N THR A 573 34.40 -6.85 -7.76
CA THR A 573 34.20 -7.85 -8.81
C THR A 573 33.57 -7.23 -10.04
N GLN A 574 33.94 -7.70 -11.24
CA GLN A 574 33.35 -7.23 -12.49
C GLN A 574 32.01 -7.92 -12.75
N LEU A 575 31.05 -7.17 -13.30
CA LEU A 575 29.74 -7.71 -13.65
C LEU A 575 29.73 -8.23 -15.10
N SER A 576 29.16 -9.42 -15.30
CA SER A 576 28.96 -10.01 -16.63
C SER A 576 27.47 -10.20 -16.92
N SER A 577 27.06 -9.83 -18.13
CA SER A 577 25.70 -10.09 -18.64
C SER A 577 25.63 -11.29 -19.58
N ALA A 578 26.70 -12.09 -19.69
CA ALA A 578 26.70 -13.31 -20.48
C ALA A 578 25.89 -14.41 -19.76
N THR A 579 25.03 -15.10 -20.50
CA THR A 579 24.17 -16.19 -19.99
C THR A 579 24.87 -17.54 -19.94
N ASN A 580 26.05 -17.66 -20.55
CA ASN A 580 26.88 -18.86 -20.64
C ASN A 580 28.29 -18.65 -20.03
N SER A 581 28.45 -17.65 -19.16
CA SER A 581 29.73 -17.38 -18.51
C SER A 581 30.16 -18.57 -17.65
N THR A 582 31.36 -19.08 -17.90
CA THR A 582 32.04 -20.06 -17.02
C THR A 582 33.00 -19.39 -16.03
N SER A 583 33.04 -18.06 -16.00
CA SER A 583 33.96 -17.33 -15.14
C SER A 583 33.52 -17.38 -13.68
N GLU A 584 34.43 -17.82 -12.81
CA GLU A 584 34.22 -17.85 -11.35
C GLU A 584 34.56 -16.52 -10.66
N VAL A 585 35.15 -15.57 -11.38
CA VAL A 585 35.61 -14.26 -10.86
C VAL A 585 34.71 -13.11 -11.26
N LEU A 586 33.71 -13.33 -12.13
CA LEU A 586 32.74 -12.32 -12.54
C LEU A 586 31.40 -12.58 -11.86
N ALA A 587 30.74 -11.54 -11.35
CA ALA A 587 29.37 -11.68 -10.85
C ALA A 587 28.36 -11.52 -11.98
N ALA A 588 27.33 -12.37 -11.99
CA ALA A 588 26.25 -12.29 -12.96
C ALA A 588 25.38 -11.05 -12.70
N THR A 589 25.00 -10.32 -13.75
CA THR A 589 23.99 -9.27 -13.64
C THR A 589 22.58 -9.87 -13.49
N PRO A 590 21.62 -9.13 -12.90
CA PRO A 590 20.22 -9.55 -12.91
C PRO A 590 19.68 -9.84 -14.33
N LYS A 591 20.19 -9.13 -15.34
CA LYS A 591 19.88 -9.39 -16.76
C LYS A 591 20.33 -10.78 -17.21
N ALA A 592 21.57 -11.19 -16.90
CA ALA A 592 22.06 -12.53 -17.21
C ALA A 592 21.26 -13.61 -16.49
N VAL A 593 20.99 -13.42 -15.20
CA VAL A 593 20.21 -14.38 -14.39
C VAL A 593 18.80 -14.52 -14.94
N LYS A 594 18.12 -13.41 -15.23
CA LYS A 594 16.78 -13.42 -15.82
C LYS A 594 16.78 -14.09 -17.20
N ALA A 595 17.73 -13.76 -18.07
CA ALA A 595 17.79 -14.35 -19.39
C ALA A 595 18.08 -15.86 -19.35
N ALA A 596 18.94 -16.32 -18.45
CA ALA A 596 19.18 -17.75 -18.22
C ALA A 596 17.93 -18.47 -17.67
N TYR A 597 17.22 -17.83 -16.73
CA TYR A 597 15.97 -18.35 -16.16
C TYR A 597 14.84 -18.44 -17.17
N ASP A 598 14.62 -17.39 -17.98
CA ASP A 598 13.64 -17.38 -19.05
C ASP A 598 13.97 -18.46 -20.10
N LEU A 599 15.25 -18.62 -20.44
CA LEU A 599 15.72 -19.68 -21.34
C LEU A 599 15.46 -21.07 -20.76
N ALA A 600 15.62 -21.27 -19.44
CA ALA A 600 15.32 -22.53 -18.77
C ALA A 600 13.81 -22.84 -18.76
N ASN A 601 12.96 -21.83 -18.50
CA ASN A 601 11.50 -22.01 -18.48
C ASN A 601 10.89 -22.31 -19.86
N GLY A 602 11.54 -21.87 -20.94
CA GLY A 602 11.14 -22.21 -22.30
C GLY A 602 11.59 -23.60 -22.77
N LYS A 603 12.35 -24.34 -21.94
CA LYS A 603 12.85 -25.68 -22.27
C LYS A 603 12.03 -26.72 -21.51
N GLN A 604 11.80 -27.85 -22.16
CA GLN A 604 11.22 -29.01 -21.51
C GLN A 604 12.20 -29.52 -20.42
N PRO A 605 11.71 -29.95 -19.24
CA PRO A 605 12.54 -30.61 -18.25
C PRO A 605 13.34 -31.75 -18.87
N ALA A 606 14.58 -31.91 -18.42
CA ALA A 606 15.42 -33.02 -18.85
C ALA A 606 14.76 -34.34 -18.45
N ASP A 607 14.29 -35.08 -19.44
CA ASP A 607 13.63 -36.36 -19.29
C ASP A 607 14.35 -37.37 -20.17
N ALA A 608 14.76 -38.50 -19.59
CA ALA A 608 15.60 -39.48 -20.25
C ALA A 608 14.86 -40.19 -21.40
N THR A 609 13.55 -40.41 -21.26
CA THR A 609 12.69 -41.00 -22.30
C THR A 609 12.51 -40.03 -23.47
N LEU A 610 12.27 -38.75 -23.20
CA LEU A 610 12.14 -37.73 -24.26
C LEU A 610 13.49 -37.46 -24.94
N THR A 611 14.60 -37.56 -24.21
CA THR A 611 15.95 -37.50 -24.77
C THR A 611 16.21 -38.68 -25.71
N ALA A 612 15.82 -39.90 -25.32
CA ALA A 612 15.94 -41.09 -26.16
C ALA A 612 15.11 -40.99 -27.44
N LEU A 613 13.89 -40.43 -27.36
CA LEU A 613 13.04 -40.19 -28.53
C LEU A 613 13.60 -39.07 -29.43
N ALA A 614 14.08 -37.97 -28.85
CA ALA A 614 14.68 -36.85 -29.58
C ALA A 614 16.00 -37.24 -30.28
N GLY A 615 16.72 -38.23 -29.74
CA GLY A 615 17.93 -38.80 -30.34
C GLY A 615 17.68 -39.73 -31.53
N LEU A 616 16.43 -40.08 -31.85
CA LEU A 616 16.12 -40.91 -33.02
C LEU A 616 16.30 -40.12 -34.32
N ALA A 617 17.03 -40.70 -35.27
CA ALA A 617 17.18 -40.12 -36.60
C ALA A 617 15.82 -40.04 -37.32
N THR A 618 15.34 -38.84 -37.62
CA THR A 618 14.06 -38.67 -38.33
C THR A 618 14.16 -39.28 -39.73
N ALA A 619 13.20 -40.15 -40.06
CA ALA A 619 13.13 -40.79 -41.36
C ALA A 619 11.67 -41.13 -41.69
N ALA A 620 11.32 -41.04 -42.98
CA ALA A 620 10.00 -41.46 -43.46
C ALA A 620 9.78 -42.95 -43.21
N ASP A 621 8.52 -43.34 -43.05
CA ASP A 621 8.11 -44.74 -42.94
C ASP A 621 8.76 -45.52 -41.78
N ARG A 622 9.12 -44.81 -40.71
CA ARG A 622 9.63 -45.41 -39.46
C ARG A 622 8.63 -45.28 -38.32
N LEU A 623 8.60 -46.29 -37.45
CA LEU A 623 7.85 -46.28 -36.20
C LEU A 623 8.83 -46.31 -35.01
N PRO A 624 8.77 -45.31 -34.11
CA PRO A 624 9.48 -45.35 -32.83
C PRO A 624 8.93 -46.43 -31.90
N TYR A 625 9.83 -47.14 -31.21
CA TYR A 625 9.47 -48.10 -30.17
C TYR A 625 10.55 -48.14 -29.07
N PHE A 626 10.16 -48.55 -27.87
CA PHE A 626 11.10 -48.68 -26.75
C PHE A 626 11.77 -50.05 -26.74
N THR A 627 13.09 -50.06 -26.54
CA THR A 627 13.90 -51.29 -26.39
C THR A 627 14.29 -51.56 -24.92
N GLY A 628 13.93 -50.63 -24.03
CA GLY A 628 14.15 -50.67 -22.59
C GLY A 628 13.73 -49.34 -21.96
N ALA A 629 13.87 -49.21 -20.65
CA ALA A 629 13.70 -47.92 -19.97
C ALA A 629 14.66 -46.89 -20.57
N ASP A 630 14.12 -45.72 -20.95
CA ASP A 630 14.88 -44.60 -21.53
C ASP A 630 15.72 -44.97 -22.77
N ARG A 631 15.27 -45.98 -23.54
CA ARG A 631 15.90 -46.39 -24.79
C ARG A 631 14.85 -46.57 -25.88
N ALA A 632 14.98 -45.81 -26.96
CA ALA A 632 14.11 -45.90 -28.11
C ALA A 632 14.91 -46.35 -29.36
N ALA A 633 14.23 -47.01 -30.28
CA ALA A 633 14.75 -47.38 -31.59
C ALA A 633 13.66 -47.15 -32.65
N LEU A 634 14.06 -47.24 -33.92
CA LEU A 634 13.15 -47.15 -35.07
C LEU A 634 13.06 -48.49 -35.76
N THR A 635 11.83 -48.91 -36.06
CA THR A 635 11.56 -50.01 -36.99
C THR A 635 10.91 -49.47 -38.26
N THR A 636 10.98 -50.22 -39.36
CA THR A 636 10.29 -49.87 -40.61
C THR A 636 8.79 -50.14 -40.47
N LEU A 637 7.97 -49.13 -40.67
CA LEU A 637 6.52 -49.28 -40.77
C LEU A 637 6.16 -49.56 -42.23
N THR A 638 5.89 -50.83 -42.55
CA THR A 638 5.64 -51.25 -43.94
C THR A 638 4.44 -50.56 -44.58
N ALA A 639 4.39 -50.52 -45.91
CA ALA A 639 3.25 -49.96 -46.64
C ALA A 639 1.92 -50.66 -46.27
N ILE A 640 1.96 -51.99 -46.05
CA ILE A 640 0.80 -52.77 -45.56
C ILE A 640 0.39 -52.32 -44.16
N GLY A 641 1.36 -52.17 -43.24
CA GLY A 641 1.10 -51.69 -41.88
C GLY A 641 0.42 -50.33 -41.88
N ARG A 642 0.96 -49.38 -42.67
CA ARG A 642 0.35 -48.04 -42.87
C ARG A 642 -1.05 -48.14 -43.46
N ALA A 643 -1.26 -48.99 -44.45
CA ALA A 643 -2.55 -49.17 -45.08
C ALA A 643 -3.62 -49.71 -44.12
N ILE A 644 -3.26 -50.62 -43.19
CA ILE A 644 -4.17 -51.17 -42.20
C ILE A 644 -4.53 -50.13 -41.13
N ILE A 645 -3.54 -49.46 -40.53
CA ILE A 645 -3.79 -48.45 -39.47
C ILE A 645 -4.53 -47.21 -39.99
N ALA A 646 -4.44 -46.92 -41.29
CA ALA A 646 -5.14 -45.81 -41.92
C ALA A 646 -6.63 -46.08 -42.18
N LYS A 647 -7.13 -47.29 -41.91
CA LYS A 647 -8.55 -47.62 -42.11
C LYS A 647 -9.40 -47.04 -40.99
N GLY A 648 -10.48 -46.35 -41.35
CA GLY A 648 -11.39 -45.67 -40.41
C GLY A 648 -12.43 -46.56 -39.76
N SER A 649 -12.55 -47.83 -40.17
CA SER A 649 -13.51 -48.76 -39.60
C SER A 649 -13.03 -50.21 -39.66
N ILE A 650 -13.58 -51.05 -38.76
CA ILE A 650 -13.37 -52.51 -38.80
C ILE A 650 -13.78 -53.07 -40.16
N LYS A 651 -14.86 -52.56 -40.76
CA LYS A 651 -15.35 -52.97 -42.08
C LYS A 651 -14.28 -52.75 -43.16
N ASP A 652 -13.60 -51.61 -43.16
CA ASP A 652 -12.59 -51.30 -44.17
C ASP A 652 -11.30 -52.11 -44.00
N VAL A 653 -10.95 -52.46 -42.75
CA VAL A 653 -9.86 -53.42 -42.47
C VAL A 653 -10.21 -54.80 -43.00
N LEU A 654 -11.42 -55.31 -42.70
CA LEU A 654 -11.88 -56.60 -43.19
C LEU A 654 -11.93 -56.65 -44.72
N ASN A 655 -12.38 -55.57 -45.37
CA ASN A 655 -12.36 -55.46 -46.83
C ASN A 655 -10.93 -55.49 -47.39
N TYR A 656 -10.01 -54.73 -46.79
CA TYR A 656 -8.61 -54.71 -47.20
C TYR A 656 -7.94 -56.09 -47.06
N LEU A 657 -8.32 -56.86 -46.05
CA LEU A 657 -7.84 -58.23 -45.83
C LEU A 657 -8.63 -59.30 -46.62
N GLY A 658 -9.66 -58.93 -47.37
CA GLY A 658 -10.50 -59.87 -48.12
C GLY A 658 -11.45 -60.73 -47.26
N LEU A 659 -11.73 -60.29 -46.03
CA LEU A 659 -12.55 -61.00 -45.03
C LEU A 659 -13.98 -60.45 -44.90
N GLY A 660 -14.36 -59.44 -45.71
CA GLY A 660 -15.69 -58.82 -45.72
C GLY A 660 -16.76 -59.58 -46.55
N GLU A 661 -17.83 -58.87 -46.95
CA GLU A 661 -18.98 -59.42 -47.72
C GLU A 661 -18.61 -60.03 -49.08
N GLY A 662 -17.37 -59.84 -49.56
CA GLY A 662 -16.80 -60.45 -50.78
C GLY A 662 -15.84 -61.62 -50.53
N SER A 663 -15.89 -62.25 -49.35
CA SER A 663 -15.09 -63.44 -49.04
C SER A 663 -15.37 -64.58 -50.02
N ALA A 664 -14.38 -65.44 -50.28
CA ALA A 664 -14.47 -66.58 -51.21
C ALA A 664 -15.65 -67.54 -50.91
N LEU A 665 -16.16 -67.56 -49.67
CA LEU A 665 -17.39 -68.26 -49.29
C LEU A 665 -18.39 -67.27 -48.69
N PRO A 666 -19.43 -66.86 -49.44
CA PRO A 666 -20.49 -66.00 -48.94
C PRO A 666 -21.24 -66.61 -47.76
N VAL A 667 -21.70 -65.75 -46.84
CA VAL A 667 -22.55 -66.14 -45.71
C VAL A 667 -23.83 -66.82 -46.23
N GLY A 668 -24.20 -67.96 -45.64
CA GLY A 668 -25.40 -68.71 -46.01
C GLY A 668 -25.24 -69.75 -47.12
N VAL A 669 -24.05 -69.93 -47.71
CA VAL A 669 -23.81 -71.04 -48.65
C VAL A 669 -23.66 -72.36 -47.87
N PRO A 670 -24.47 -73.41 -48.17
CA PRO A 670 -24.29 -74.73 -47.57
C PRO A 670 -23.01 -75.40 -48.11
N VAL A 671 -22.09 -75.75 -47.22
CA VAL A 671 -20.83 -76.42 -47.55
C VAL A 671 -20.79 -77.81 -46.90
N PRO A 672 -20.41 -78.88 -47.62
CA PRO A 672 -20.18 -80.19 -47.02
C PRO A 672 -19.01 -80.17 -46.04
N TRP A 673 -19.20 -80.73 -44.86
CA TRP A 673 -18.22 -80.76 -43.77
C TRP A 673 -18.06 -82.19 -43.21
N PRO A 674 -16.82 -82.68 -43.05
CA PRO A 674 -16.57 -84.09 -42.78
C PRO A 674 -16.84 -84.52 -41.32
N THR A 675 -17.03 -83.58 -40.39
CA THR A 675 -17.22 -83.92 -38.96
C THR A 675 -18.59 -83.49 -38.44
N ALA A 676 -19.03 -84.12 -37.34
CA ALA A 676 -20.30 -83.80 -36.71
C ALA A 676 -20.32 -82.39 -36.10
N THR A 677 -19.17 -81.79 -35.77
CA THR A 677 -19.08 -80.49 -35.10
C THR A 677 -18.56 -79.43 -36.07
N PRO A 678 -19.35 -78.40 -36.40
CA PRO A 678 -18.88 -77.30 -37.24
C PRO A 678 -17.77 -76.51 -36.53
N PRO A 679 -16.86 -75.88 -37.27
CA PRO A 679 -15.92 -74.90 -36.71
C PRO A 679 -16.68 -73.72 -36.05
N ALA A 680 -15.98 -72.98 -35.18
CA ALA A 680 -16.53 -71.75 -34.61
C ALA A 680 -16.92 -70.75 -35.72
N GLY A 681 -18.06 -70.07 -35.56
CA GLY A 681 -18.61 -69.16 -36.58
C GLY A 681 -19.42 -69.83 -37.69
N TRP A 682 -19.65 -71.15 -37.61
CA TRP A 682 -20.47 -71.90 -38.56
C TRP A 682 -21.65 -72.58 -37.86
N LEU A 683 -22.76 -72.76 -38.58
CA LEU A 683 -23.99 -73.40 -38.10
C LEU A 683 -24.31 -74.61 -38.97
N LYS A 684 -24.89 -75.67 -38.38
CA LYS A 684 -25.37 -76.83 -39.15
C LYS A 684 -26.71 -76.52 -39.81
N CYS A 685 -26.92 -77.04 -41.01
CA CYS A 685 -28.21 -77.05 -41.69
C CYS A 685 -29.09 -78.20 -41.17
N ASP A 686 -29.55 -78.08 -39.92
CA ASP A 686 -30.39 -79.08 -39.23
C ASP A 686 -31.80 -78.55 -38.92
N GLY A 687 -32.26 -77.56 -39.68
CA GLY A 687 -33.58 -76.95 -39.48
C GLY A 687 -33.66 -75.93 -38.34
N ARG A 688 -32.55 -75.65 -37.63
CA ARG A 688 -32.53 -74.72 -36.48
C ARG A 688 -32.97 -73.31 -36.84
N ALA A 689 -33.54 -72.62 -35.85
CA ALA A 689 -33.78 -71.18 -35.90
C ALA A 689 -32.53 -70.39 -35.50
N PHE A 690 -32.45 -69.13 -35.93
CA PHE A 690 -31.44 -68.15 -35.54
C PHE A 690 -32.06 -66.76 -35.44
N THR A 691 -31.34 -65.77 -34.88
CA THR A 691 -31.85 -64.40 -34.74
C THR A 691 -31.15 -63.42 -35.68
N LYS A 692 -31.88 -62.40 -36.14
CA LYS A 692 -31.34 -61.35 -37.02
C LYS A 692 -30.29 -60.50 -36.30
N GLU A 693 -30.46 -60.30 -35.00
CA GLU A 693 -29.56 -59.54 -34.14
C GLU A 693 -28.20 -60.23 -34.05
N GLN A 694 -28.19 -61.57 -33.98
CA GLN A 694 -26.96 -62.35 -33.88
C GLN A 694 -26.30 -62.55 -35.26
N TYR A 695 -27.09 -62.78 -36.32
CA TYR A 695 -26.58 -63.06 -37.66
C TYR A 695 -27.34 -62.27 -38.75
N PRO A 696 -27.09 -60.94 -38.88
CA PRO A 696 -27.87 -60.06 -39.75
C PRO A 696 -27.67 -60.34 -41.25
N VAL A 697 -26.46 -60.75 -41.64
CA VAL A 697 -26.16 -61.12 -43.04
C VAL A 697 -26.83 -62.44 -43.40
N LEU A 698 -26.78 -63.43 -42.48
CA LEU A 698 -27.45 -64.72 -42.68
C LEU A 698 -28.98 -64.56 -42.76
N ALA A 699 -29.57 -63.62 -42.00
CA ALA A 699 -30.99 -63.29 -42.06
C ALA A 699 -31.42 -62.70 -43.41
N ARG A 700 -30.51 -62.06 -44.15
CA ARG A 700 -30.79 -61.58 -45.52
C ARG A 700 -30.87 -62.74 -46.51
N VAL A 701 -30.06 -63.79 -46.31
CA VAL A 701 -30.00 -64.98 -47.18
C VAL A 701 -31.11 -65.99 -46.85
N TYR A 702 -31.43 -66.15 -45.56
CA TYR A 702 -32.54 -66.97 -45.06
C TYR A 702 -33.56 -66.11 -44.30
N PRO A 703 -34.50 -65.44 -45.00
CA PRO A 703 -35.45 -64.50 -44.39
C PRO A 703 -36.41 -65.12 -43.38
N THR A 704 -36.60 -66.44 -43.42
CA THR A 704 -37.42 -67.19 -42.46
C THR A 704 -36.76 -67.34 -41.09
N LEU A 705 -35.50 -66.88 -40.95
CA LEU A 705 -34.69 -67.02 -39.74
C LEU A 705 -34.51 -68.48 -39.30
N ARG A 706 -34.61 -69.40 -40.26
CA ARG A 706 -34.36 -70.83 -40.07
C ARG A 706 -33.47 -71.35 -41.19
N LEU A 707 -32.51 -72.19 -40.82
CA LEU A 707 -31.72 -72.92 -41.79
C LEU A 707 -32.53 -74.08 -42.38
N PRO A 708 -32.26 -74.51 -43.63
CA PRO A 708 -32.83 -75.74 -44.14
C PRO A 708 -32.38 -76.92 -43.29
N ASP A 709 -33.24 -77.94 -43.17
CA ASP A 709 -32.83 -79.25 -42.65
C ASP A 709 -32.34 -80.10 -43.82
N LEU A 710 -31.02 -80.23 -43.94
CA LEU A 710 -30.38 -80.96 -45.05
C LEU A 710 -29.86 -82.33 -44.62
N ARG A 711 -30.24 -82.79 -43.42
CA ARG A 711 -29.83 -84.10 -42.91
C ARG A 711 -30.50 -85.20 -43.73
N GLY A 712 -29.71 -85.99 -44.45
CA GLY A 712 -30.21 -87.06 -45.31
C GLY A 712 -30.75 -86.59 -46.67
N GLU A 713 -30.59 -85.31 -47.00
CA GLU A 713 -31.07 -84.71 -48.24
C GLU A 713 -29.95 -84.56 -49.28
N PHE A 714 -30.34 -84.57 -50.56
CA PHE A 714 -29.45 -84.21 -51.67
C PHE A 714 -29.76 -82.80 -52.16
N ILE A 715 -28.73 -81.97 -52.27
CA ILE A 715 -28.85 -80.65 -52.89
C ILE A 715 -28.84 -80.82 -54.42
N ARG A 716 -29.81 -80.20 -55.10
CA ARG A 716 -29.91 -80.13 -56.55
C ARG A 716 -29.87 -78.68 -57.04
N GLY A 717 -29.51 -78.49 -58.31
CA GLY A 717 -29.67 -77.20 -58.98
C GLY A 717 -31.16 -76.83 -59.12
N TRP A 718 -31.47 -75.55 -58.93
CA TRP A 718 -32.79 -75.01 -59.25
C TRP A 718 -32.93 -74.86 -60.77
N ASP A 719 -34.11 -75.20 -61.32
CA ASP A 719 -34.33 -75.21 -62.78
C ASP A 719 -34.14 -73.83 -63.43
N ASP A 720 -34.55 -72.77 -62.72
CA ASP A 720 -34.43 -71.36 -63.14
C ASP A 720 -34.79 -71.12 -64.62
N GLY A 721 -35.86 -71.77 -65.10
CA GLY A 721 -36.38 -71.60 -66.46
C GLY A 721 -35.74 -72.48 -67.53
N ARG A 722 -34.85 -73.42 -67.16
CA ARG A 722 -34.28 -74.43 -68.09
C ARG A 722 -35.32 -75.44 -68.60
N LYS A 723 -36.47 -75.54 -67.93
CA LYS A 723 -37.62 -76.39 -68.29
C LYS A 723 -37.40 -77.89 -68.14
N VAL A 724 -36.43 -78.30 -67.32
CA VAL A 724 -36.19 -79.71 -66.96
C VAL A 724 -36.98 -80.08 -65.69
N ASP A 725 -37.15 -79.14 -64.76
CA ASP A 725 -37.85 -79.35 -63.49
C ASP A 725 -38.59 -78.07 -63.03
N THR A 726 -39.56 -77.63 -63.82
CA THR A 726 -40.27 -76.34 -63.66
C THR A 726 -41.16 -76.25 -62.42
N GLY A 727 -41.54 -77.39 -61.82
CA GLY A 727 -42.46 -77.44 -60.68
C GLY A 727 -41.81 -77.09 -59.34
N ARG A 728 -40.49 -76.88 -59.29
CA ARG A 728 -39.72 -76.71 -58.05
C ARG A 728 -39.28 -75.28 -57.80
N LYS A 729 -39.31 -74.89 -56.51
CA LYS A 729 -38.82 -73.61 -56.01
C LYS A 729 -37.54 -73.81 -55.21
N LEU A 730 -36.73 -72.76 -55.04
CA LEU A 730 -35.58 -72.77 -54.13
C LEU A 730 -35.99 -73.27 -52.74
N LEU A 731 -35.17 -74.14 -52.15
CA LEU A 731 -35.38 -74.78 -50.84
C LEU A 731 -36.63 -75.69 -50.73
N SER A 732 -37.31 -76.02 -51.82
CA SER A 732 -38.41 -77.00 -51.80
C SER A 732 -37.89 -78.44 -51.68
N ALA A 733 -38.48 -79.23 -50.79
CA ALA A 733 -38.10 -80.63 -50.57
C ALA A 733 -38.62 -81.53 -51.70
N GLN A 734 -37.83 -82.53 -52.12
CA GLN A 734 -38.22 -83.56 -53.06
C GLN A 734 -38.41 -84.89 -52.34
N GLY A 735 -39.61 -85.46 -52.43
CA GLY A 735 -39.79 -86.87 -52.12
C GLY A 735 -38.89 -87.72 -53.02
N ALA A 736 -38.42 -88.84 -52.49
CA ALA A 736 -37.54 -89.74 -53.22
C ALA A 736 -38.21 -90.27 -54.50
N THR A 737 -37.39 -90.64 -55.50
CA THR A 737 -37.90 -91.21 -56.74
C THR A 737 -38.45 -92.60 -56.46
N LEU A 738 -39.73 -92.78 -56.80
CA LEU A 738 -40.38 -94.08 -56.78
C LEU A 738 -40.16 -94.73 -58.15
N LEU A 739 -39.43 -95.84 -58.16
CA LEU A 739 -39.39 -96.73 -59.32
C LEU A 739 -40.58 -97.67 -59.21
N ARG A 740 -41.46 -97.60 -60.22
CA ARG A 740 -42.53 -98.57 -60.37
C ARG A 740 -41.91 -99.91 -60.74
N THR A 741 -42.16 -100.93 -59.94
CA THR A 741 -42.03 -102.31 -60.41
C THR A 741 -43.33 -102.67 -61.14
N ALA A 742 -43.24 -103.34 -62.28
CA ALA A 742 -44.39 -103.62 -63.16
C ALA A 742 -45.39 -104.65 -62.58
N MET A 743 -45.52 -104.74 -61.25
CA MET A 743 -46.38 -105.71 -60.57
C MET A 743 -47.83 -105.19 -60.52
N LEU A 744 -48.64 -105.55 -61.51
CA LEU A 744 -50.09 -105.64 -61.35
C LEU A 744 -50.46 -107.10 -61.60
N ASP A 745 -50.78 -107.82 -60.53
CA ASP A 745 -51.36 -109.17 -60.61
C ASP A 745 -52.88 -109.02 -60.58
N TYR A 746 -53.53 -109.24 -61.72
CA TYR A 746 -54.99 -109.28 -61.80
C TYR A 746 -55.45 -110.70 -61.45
N TYR A 747 -56.39 -110.79 -60.51
CA TYR A 747 -56.97 -112.02 -59.98
C TYR A 747 -57.23 -113.07 -61.10
N ASN A 748 -56.54 -114.21 -61.02
CA ASN A 748 -56.75 -115.45 -61.80
C ASN A 748 -56.26 -115.54 -63.26
N GLN A 749 -55.26 -114.77 -63.70
CA GLN A 749 -54.73 -114.84 -65.09
C GLN A 749 -53.45 -115.69 -65.28
N ASP A 750 -53.18 -116.73 -64.47
CA ASP A 750 -51.99 -117.57 -64.72
C ASP A 750 -52.17 -119.05 -64.37
N THR A 751 -53.04 -119.75 -65.11
CA THR A 751 -53.14 -121.23 -65.03
C THR A 751 -52.66 -121.97 -66.28
N THR A 752 -52.33 -121.30 -67.38
CA THR A 752 -51.82 -121.98 -68.59
C THR A 752 -51.08 -121.01 -69.52
N GLY A 753 -49.74 -120.90 -69.44
CA GLY A 753 -48.96 -120.31 -70.53
C GLY A 753 -47.64 -119.66 -70.09
N THR A 754 -46.56 -119.97 -70.80
CA THR A 754 -45.14 -119.63 -70.53
C THR A 754 -44.79 -118.12 -70.61
N SER A 755 -45.59 -117.21 -70.06
CA SER A 755 -45.27 -115.77 -70.03
C SER A 755 -46.05 -115.05 -68.92
N GLY A 756 -45.47 -115.03 -67.72
CA GLY A 756 -45.92 -114.22 -66.58
C GLY A 756 -44.97 -113.03 -66.32
N ILE A 757 -45.47 -111.97 -65.66
CA ILE A 757 -44.79 -110.67 -65.52
C ILE A 757 -43.64 -110.71 -64.49
N VAL A 758 -42.53 -110.09 -64.86
CA VAL A 758 -41.23 -110.05 -64.14
C VAL A 758 -41.24 -109.02 -62.99
N GLY A 759 -40.82 -109.45 -61.80
CA GLY A 759 -40.39 -108.55 -60.72
C GLY A 759 -38.88 -108.23 -60.84
N MET A 760 -38.50 -106.97 -60.62
CA MET A 760 -37.08 -106.58 -60.53
C MET A 760 -36.54 -106.95 -59.14
N GLY A 761 -35.56 -107.86 -59.06
CA GLY A 761 -34.87 -108.16 -57.80
C GLY A 761 -33.85 -107.07 -57.45
N PHE A 762 -33.93 -106.54 -56.23
CA PHE A 762 -32.95 -105.61 -55.66
C PHE A 762 -32.46 -106.16 -54.32
N ASN A 763 -31.22 -105.85 -53.93
CA ASN A 763 -30.61 -106.38 -52.69
C ASN A 763 -30.65 -105.36 -51.53
N ASN A 764 -30.95 -104.08 -51.82
CA ASN A 764 -30.78 -102.95 -50.90
C ASN A 764 -31.78 -101.81 -51.21
N GLU A 765 -33.08 -102.07 -51.22
CA GLU A 765 -34.08 -101.00 -51.29
C GLU A 765 -34.12 -100.16 -50.01
N ASP A 766 -34.38 -98.85 -50.14
CA ASP A 766 -34.54 -97.98 -48.97
C ASP A 766 -35.88 -98.24 -48.26
N SER A 767 -36.94 -98.49 -49.03
CA SER A 767 -38.25 -98.92 -48.54
C SER A 767 -39.14 -99.45 -49.67
N ILE A 768 -40.08 -100.34 -49.31
CA ILE A 768 -41.16 -100.83 -50.18
C ILE A 768 -42.46 -100.14 -49.75
N THR A 769 -43.26 -99.66 -50.71
CA THR A 769 -44.56 -99.04 -50.41
C THR A 769 -45.66 -99.55 -51.35
N ASP A 770 -46.84 -99.78 -50.77
CA ASP A 770 -48.04 -100.21 -51.48
C ASP A 770 -48.79 -99.00 -52.02
N LEU A 771 -48.99 -98.93 -53.34
CA LEU A 771 -49.65 -97.81 -54.00
C LEU A 771 -50.97 -98.26 -54.65
N ARG A 772 -52.03 -97.45 -54.50
CA ARG A 772 -53.34 -97.69 -55.13
C ARG A 772 -53.37 -97.10 -56.55
N GLU A 773 -54.25 -97.66 -57.39
CA GLU A 773 -54.53 -97.13 -58.73
C GLU A 773 -55.01 -95.67 -58.64
N GLY A 774 -54.37 -94.77 -59.40
CA GLY A 774 -54.62 -93.32 -59.40
C GLY A 774 -53.51 -92.44 -58.82
N SER A 775 -52.55 -92.99 -58.08
CA SER A 775 -51.41 -92.23 -57.53
C SER A 775 -50.25 -92.01 -58.52
N PHE A 776 -50.35 -92.56 -59.73
CA PHE A 776 -49.30 -92.50 -60.76
C PHE A 776 -49.73 -91.62 -61.93
N LYS A 777 -48.80 -90.80 -62.44
CA LYS A 777 -48.97 -90.01 -63.66
C LYS A 777 -48.09 -90.57 -64.76
N MET A 778 -48.65 -90.72 -65.95
CA MET A 778 -47.89 -91.03 -67.17
C MET A 778 -46.90 -89.89 -67.48
N PRO A 779 -45.85 -90.11 -68.30
CA PRO A 779 -44.91 -89.05 -68.71
C PRO A 779 -45.56 -87.82 -69.34
N ASP A 780 -46.77 -87.96 -69.89
CA ASP A 780 -47.60 -86.89 -70.45
C ASP A 780 -48.52 -86.20 -69.41
N GLY A 781 -48.47 -86.61 -68.13
CA GLY A 781 -49.23 -86.05 -67.02
C GLY A 781 -50.64 -86.62 -66.81
N THR A 782 -51.07 -87.60 -67.60
CA THR A 782 -52.41 -88.23 -67.51
C THR A 782 -52.51 -89.28 -66.40
N THR A 783 -53.74 -89.59 -65.98
CA THR A 783 -54.08 -90.69 -65.05
C THR A 783 -54.49 -91.94 -65.82
N PHE A 784 -54.25 -93.12 -65.22
CA PHE A 784 -54.51 -94.46 -65.78
C PHE A 784 -55.97 -94.61 -66.29
N SER A 785 -56.17 -94.65 -67.62
CA SER A 785 -57.50 -94.87 -68.24
C SER A 785 -57.59 -96.17 -69.06
N ASP A 786 -56.46 -96.73 -69.52
CA ASP A 786 -56.41 -98.01 -70.24
C ASP A 786 -55.18 -98.84 -69.82
N PRO A 787 -55.36 -99.97 -69.10
CA PRO A 787 -54.26 -100.81 -68.63
C PRO A 787 -53.47 -101.51 -69.73
N VAL A 788 -54.07 -101.75 -70.90
CA VAL A 788 -53.48 -102.63 -71.93
C VAL A 788 -52.35 -101.92 -72.70
N ILE A 789 -52.51 -100.63 -72.98
CA ILE A 789 -51.49 -99.83 -73.68
C ILE A 789 -50.30 -99.52 -72.77
N ALA A 790 -50.50 -99.47 -71.44
CA ALA A 790 -49.44 -99.19 -70.48
C ALA A 790 -48.46 -100.38 -70.29
N MET A 791 -48.87 -101.60 -70.64
CA MET A 791 -48.07 -102.82 -70.44
C MET A 791 -47.05 -103.08 -71.57
N SER A 792 -47.22 -102.45 -72.74
CA SER A 792 -46.32 -102.64 -73.90
C SER A 792 -45.10 -101.72 -73.90
N ASP A 793 -45.13 -100.60 -73.17
CA ASP A 793 -44.09 -99.55 -73.29
C ASP A 793 -42.89 -99.76 -72.35
N ASN A 794 -42.96 -100.65 -71.35
CA ASN A 794 -41.87 -100.87 -70.37
C ASN A 794 -41.74 -102.31 -69.82
N GLY A 795 -42.33 -103.32 -70.47
CA GLY A 795 -42.24 -104.73 -70.02
C GLY A 795 -41.01 -105.45 -70.58
N MET A 796 -40.18 -106.04 -69.72
CA MET A 796 -39.11 -106.97 -70.11
C MET A 796 -39.57 -108.42 -69.86
N GLN A 797 -39.39 -109.34 -70.82
CA GLN A 797 -39.74 -110.77 -70.69
C GLN A 797 -38.59 -111.56 -70.02
N ALA A 798 -38.87 -112.36 -68.97
CA ALA A 798 -37.91 -113.27 -68.31
C ALA A 798 -38.60 -114.47 -67.58
N THR A 799 -37.83 -115.47 -67.13
CA THR A 799 -38.30 -116.73 -66.49
C THR A 799 -38.30 -116.68 -64.95
N ILE A 800 -39.33 -117.26 -64.29
CA ILE A 800 -39.70 -117.08 -62.86
C ILE A 800 -39.04 -118.09 -61.91
N LEU A 801 -38.72 -117.68 -60.68
CA LEU A 801 -38.24 -118.59 -59.61
C LEU A 801 -39.01 -118.56 -58.26
N THR A 802 -39.87 -117.58 -57.94
CA THR A 802 -40.73 -117.59 -56.71
C THR A 802 -41.89 -116.56 -56.75
N SER A 803 -43.05 -116.86 -56.14
CA SER A 803 -44.30 -116.05 -56.18
C SER A 803 -44.51 -115.13 -54.96
N ILE A 804 -45.14 -113.96 -55.16
CA ILE A 804 -45.62 -113.05 -54.10
C ILE A 804 -47.07 -112.61 -54.43
N ARG A 805 -47.95 -112.57 -53.42
CA ARG A 805 -49.40 -112.31 -53.54
C ARG A 805 -49.82 -110.84 -53.77
N SER A 806 -50.77 -110.65 -54.71
CA SER A 806 -51.96 -109.78 -54.72
C SER A 806 -51.86 -108.26 -55.00
N GLY A 807 -52.46 -107.84 -56.13
CA GLY A 807 -53.39 -106.70 -56.29
C GLY A 807 -52.89 -105.25 -56.21
N TYR A 808 -51.66 -105.00 -55.75
CA TYR A 808 -51.10 -103.66 -55.60
C TYR A 808 -49.78 -103.50 -56.34
N ALA A 809 -49.59 -102.36 -57.01
CA ALA A 809 -48.28 -101.98 -57.52
C ALA A 809 -47.34 -101.68 -56.36
N LYS A 810 -46.16 -102.31 -56.38
CA LYS A 810 -45.09 -102.03 -55.42
C LYS A 810 -44.20 -100.92 -55.97
N GLY A 811 -44.12 -99.82 -55.22
CA GLY A 811 -43.12 -98.79 -55.42
C GLY A 811 -41.87 -99.11 -54.63
N ILE A 812 -40.71 -99.00 -55.27
CA ILE A 812 -39.43 -99.03 -54.57
C ILE A 812 -38.88 -97.62 -54.55
N THR A 813 -38.51 -97.18 -53.36
CA THR A 813 -37.78 -95.92 -53.22
C THR A 813 -36.30 -96.20 -53.42
N VAL A 814 -35.68 -95.47 -54.34
CA VAL A 814 -34.23 -95.52 -54.55
C VAL A 814 -33.60 -94.15 -54.33
N ARG A 815 -32.45 -94.13 -53.67
CA ARG A 815 -31.58 -92.96 -53.54
C ARG A 815 -30.23 -93.22 -54.22
N PRO A 816 -29.56 -92.19 -54.76
CA PRO A 816 -28.19 -92.32 -55.23
C PRO A 816 -27.24 -92.82 -54.12
N ARG A 817 -26.26 -93.65 -54.47
CA ARG A 817 -25.18 -94.01 -53.55
C ARG A 817 -24.37 -92.75 -53.19
N SER A 818 -24.21 -92.46 -51.91
CA SER A 818 -23.52 -91.25 -51.44
C SER A 818 -22.83 -91.44 -50.08
N ILE A 819 -21.96 -90.49 -49.74
CA ILE A 819 -21.31 -90.39 -48.43
C ILE A 819 -21.98 -89.26 -47.66
N ALA A 820 -22.37 -89.52 -46.40
CA ALA A 820 -22.99 -88.52 -45.54
C ALA A 820 -21.95 -87.52 -45.01
N LEU A 821 -22.11 -86.25 -45.38
CA LEU A 821 -21.36 -85.11 -44.83
C LEU A 821 -22.34 -84.17 -44.13
N ASN A 822 -21.88 -83.46 -43.10
CA ASN A 822 -22.67 -82.45 -42.45
C ASN A 822 -22.73 -81.20 -43.34
N TYR A 823 -23.91 -80.66 -43.63
CA TYR A 823 -23.99 -79.36 -44.31
C TYR A 823 -23.92 -78.24 -43.29
N ILE A 824 -22.99 -77.31 -43.48
CA ILE A 824 -22.79 -76.16 -42.60
C ILE A 824 -22.82 -74.86 -43.39
N VAL A 825 -23.28 -73.78 -42.76
CA VAL A 825 -23.25 -72.42 -43.30
C VAL A 825 -22.41 -71.52 -42.42
N ARG A 826 -21.67 -70.61 -43.06
CA ARG A 826 -20.97 -69.54 -42.34
C ARG A 826 -22.02 -68.59 -41.76
N ALA A 827 -21.87 -68.24 -40.49
CA ALA A 827 -22.84 -67.39 -39.77
C ALA A 827 -22.35 -65.96 -39.53
N VAL A 828 -21.03 -65.72 -39.63
CA VAL A 828 -20.36 -64.42 -39.34
C VAL A 828 -19.72 -63.77 -40.54
#